data_AF-A0AAU4AZY3-F1
#
_entry.id   AF-A0AAU4AZY3-F1
#
_cell.length_a   1.000
_cell.length_b   1.000
_cell.length_c   1.000
_cell.angle_alpha   90.00
_cell.angle_beta   90.00
_cell.angle_gamma   90.00
#
_symmetry.space_group_name_H-M   'P 1'
#
loop_
_entity.id
_entity.type
_entity.pdbx_description
1 polymer ?
#
loop_
_entity_poly.entity_id
_entity_poly.type
_entity_poly.pdbx_seq_one_letter_code
_entity_poly.pdbx_strand_id
1 'polypeptide(L)'
;MSTVSVPAELPAEPPVDQLPFRDPARPLAERVDDLLSRLTPDERIAMLHQYGPAIPRLGVEPFRTGTEALHGVGWLGTATTFPQAVGLGATWDDELLHAVGTATSTELRAFHQHRKPALGTGRHSLQAWAPVVNLLRDPRWGRNEEGYSEDALLSASLGDAFCRGMSGDDPEQLRTAPILKHFLAYNNEDERYTTSSGVRPRVLHEYDLAAFRPAVATGSATGVMAAYNLVNGRPCHVSPLLESELRRWALPTGHELFVVSDAEAPSNLVDLEHYFDDHAASHAAALKAGIDSFTDHGEDTRTTFGRISEALARGLLTADDVDLAVRRQLSIRCRLGEFDPGRGPFGDTPWEVVDSPEHRALALRAATESIVLLKNAGAGAAVTGRTESAPASARPLLPLAVEGRRVAVVGPLADSLFEDWYSGTMPYRVTAADGLRAAVAARGGETVVVEGVDRIALRAASTGGLLTAGADARLAVADTEVGDDAAQFDLFDWDLGVLTLRNARTGRYAGLVDADQSLAADRVQPAGWDVHETFRLEPAGDGKEALRSVCTGRYAVVDPASGAVAVTAQHAADAEHFTRTVVRDGVAEAVAAAAGADAVVLVVGNDPHINGRETQDRAGISLAPAHEALLREVVAARPETVLVVMSSYPYAVDWADAHVPAVLWTSHGGQETGRALAAVILGEADPAGRLPQTWYRGDDELPGRLDYDIIKAGWTYQYHRAAPLYAFGHGLSYTDFALTDLALSHIRTPQDGTLTATVTVTNRGARDGTETVQLYVRAVAATGYEAPRLRLAGYRKVRLAAGASASLSFPLAAAEALAHWSVASGSFAVEAGAYEVLAGRSAADLPLSATLTVDGPAPAPRGLGAVVRAVDFDDYADIELVDGDAVAPSAASATLHYRALTLTGARSFTAEVSSRTSAPPADLEVWAGPTLLTTLPVPPSAWTTVSTPLSAPPGVHEVRLVLRGEQRVRSFRFEG
;
A
#
# COMPACT_ATOMS: atom_id res chain seq x y z
N MET A 1 37.20 70.14 33.08
CA MET A 1 36.55 69.90 31.78
C MET A 1 36.84 68.47 31.40
N SER A 2 35.85 67.60 31.57
CA SER A 2 35.94 66.16 31.27
C SER A 2 35.81 65.91 29.78
N THR A 3 36.73 65.12 29.24
CA THR A 3 36.66 64.53 27.90
C THR A 3 35.70 63.35 27.91
N VAL A 4 34.66 63.43 27.08
CA VAL A 4 33.66 62.38 26.86
C VAL A 4 34.29 61.27 26.02
N SER A 5 34.23 60.00 26.48
CA SER A 5 34.59 58.83 25.68
C SER A 5 33.41 58.41 24.82
N VAL A 6 33.65 58.21 23.53
CA VAL A 6 32.70 57.64 22.57
C VAL A 6 32.53 56.13 22.86
N PRO A 7 31.31 55.55 22.79
CA PRO A 7 31.13 54.10 22.96
C PRO A 7 31.74 53.35 21.77
N ALA A 8 32.34 52.19 22.02
CA ALA A 8 32.81 51.28 20.98
C ALA A 8 31.62 50.80 20.13
N GLU A 9 31.74 50.89 18.80
CA GLU A 9 30.82 50.25 17.85
C GLU A 9 30.75 48.75 18.13
N LEU A 10 29.52 48.21 18.21
CA LEU A 10 29.27 46.77 18.20
C LEU A 10 29.79 46.21 16.87
N PRO A 11 30.45 45.04 16.85
CA PRO A 11 30.90 44.43 15.60
C PRO A 11 29.71 44.21 14.67
N ALA A 12 29.86 44.61 13.40
CA ALA A 12 28.84 44.39 12.38
C ALA A 12 28.54 42.89 12.25
N GLU A 13 27.25 42.54 12.14
CA GLU A 13 26.87 41.15 11.87
C GLU A 13 27.50 40.67 10.55
N PRO A 14 28.01 39.43 10.51
CA PRO A 14 28.56 38.87 9.27
C PRO A 14 27.47 38.87 8.17
N PRO A 15 27.87 39.08 6.90
CA PRO A 15 26.99 38.91 5.74
C PRO A 15 26.21 37.59 5.79
N VAL A 16 24.98 37.57 5.27
CA VAL A 16 24.08 36.39 5.35
C VAL A 16 24.72 35.12 4.79
N ASP A 17 25.54 35.23 3.75
CA ASP A 17 26.31 34.16 3.10
C ASP A 17 27.48 33.63 3.94
N GLN A 18 27.84 34.31 5.04
CA GLN A 18 28.92 33.94 5.97
C GLN A 18 28.40 33.49 7.34
N LEU A 19 27.08 33.32 7.49
CA LEU A 19 26.48 32.84 8.73
C LEU A 19 26.86 31.38 9.01
N PRO A 20 27.07 30.98 10.28
CA PRO A 20 27.52 29.63 10.62
C PRO A 20 26.67 28.50 10.04
N PHE A 21 25.34 28.64 9.98
CA PHE A 21 24.48 27.59 9.40
C PHE A 21 24.71 27.31 7.91
N ARG A 22 25.36 28.23 7.18
CA ARG A 22 25.71 28.09 5.76
C ARG A 22 27.10 27.52 5.51
N ASP A 23 27.89 27.30 6.56
CA ASP A 23 29.22 26.70 6.46
C ASP A 23 29.10 25.17 6.56
N PRO A 24 29.20 24.42 5.44
CA PRO A 24 29.08 22.96 5.47
C PRO A 24 30.26 22.27 6.18
N ALA A 25 31.33 22.99 6.53
CA ALA A 25 32.43 22.43 7.32
C ALA A 25 32.10 22.32 8.82
N ARG A 26 31.00 22.93 9.28
CA ARG A 26 30.56 22.85 10.68
C ARG A 26 29.71 21.62 10.94
N PRO A 27 29.74 21.05 12.17
CA PRO A 27 28.83 19.97 12.55
C PRO A 27 27.37 20.34 12.32
N LEU A 28 26.57 19.40 11.83
CA LEU A 28 25.15 19.60 11.53
C LEU A 28 24.38 20.22 12.72
N ALA A 29 24.61 19.73 13.93
CA ALA A 29 23.96 20.25 15.13
C ALA A 29 24.24 21.74 15.36
N GLU A 30 25.49 22.19 15.17
CA GLU A 30 25.85 23.61 15.30
C GLU A 30 25.15 24.47 14.24
N ARG A 31 25.03 23.95 13.01
CA ARG A 31 24.36 24.65 11.92
C ARG A 31 22.87 24.82 12.20
N VAL A 32 22.22 23.76 12.67
CA VAL A 32 20.81 23.77 13.04
C VAL A 32 20.57 24.68 14.23
N ASP A 33 21.41 24.64 15.26
CA ASP A 33 21.34 25.51 16.44
C ASP A 33 21.47 26.99 16.08
N ASP A 34 22.47 27.32 15.24
CA ASP A 34 22.68 28.69 14.78
C ASP A 34 21.45 29.20 14.01
N LEU A 35 20.92 28.43 13.05
CA LEU A 35 19.73 28.84 12.31
C LEU A 35 18.50 28.98 13.22
N LEU A 36 18.22 27.99 14.07
CA LEU A 36 17.07 28.00 14.98
C LEU A 36 17.10 29.22 15.92
N SER A 37 18.27 29.55 16.48
CA SER A 37 18.45 30.69 17.39
C SER A 37 18.20 32.05 16.71
N ARG A 38 18.36 32.09 15.39
CA ARG A 38 18.16 33.31 14.59
C ARG A 38 16.71 33.52 14.18
N LEU A 39 15.85 32.50 14.21
CA LEU A 39 14.45 32.60 13.84
C LEU A 39 13.65 33.43 14.86
N THR A 40 12.61 34.12 14.41
CA THR A 40 11.62 34.70 15.34
C THR A 40 10.63 33.62 15.79
N PRO A 41 9.91 33.81 16.91
CA PRO A 41 8.84 32.88 17.30
C PRO A 41 7.82 32.66 16.18
N ASP A 42 7.37 33.72 15.50
CA ASP A 42 6.41 33.62 14.40
C ASP A 42 6.97 32.81 13.22
N GLU A 43 8.24 33.00 12.86
CA GLU A 43 8.88 32.22 11.80
C GLU A 43 8.99 30.74 12.16
N ARG A 44 9.25 30.41 13.44
CA ARG A 44 9.26 29.02 13.91
C ARG A 44 7.88 28.37 13.84
N ILE A 45 6.82 29.08 14.24
CA ILE A 45 5.45 28.59 14.11
C ILE A 45 5.09 28.37 12.63
N ALA A 46 5.46 29.32 11.75
CA ALA A 46 5.15 29.24 10.33
C ALA A 46 5.84 28.05 9.61
N MET A 47 6.97 27.56 10.15
CA MET A 47 7.67 26.38 9.63
C MET A 47 6.94 25.05 9.87
N LEU A 48 6.00 24.99 10.82
CA LEU A 48 5.24 23.77 11.12
C LEU A 48 4.22 23.43 10.03
N HIS A 49 3.80 24.39 9.21
CA HIS A 49 2.88 24.13 8.11
C HIS A 49 3.62 23.53 6.90
N GLN A 50 2.90 22.75 6.06
CA GLN A 50 3.48 22.15 4.85
C GLN A 50 4.16 23.18 3.94
N TYR A 51 3.53 24.34 3.74
CA TYR A 51 4.09 25.46 3.00
C TYR A 51 4.70 26.46 3.98
N GLY A 52 6.02 26.38 4.16
CA GLY A 52 6.80 27.32 4.95
C GLY A 52 7.16 28.57 4.15
N PRO A 53 6.86 29.79 4.65
CA PRO A 53 7.20 31.01 3.94
C PRO A 53 8.72 31.26 3.89
N ALA A 54 9.15 32.07 2.93
CA ALA A 54 10.53 32.55 2.87
C ALA A 54 10.89 33.40 4.11
N ILE A 55 12.17 33.41 4.48
CA ILE A 55 12.71 34.32 5.50
C ILE A 55 13.79 35.19 4.86
N PRO A 56 13.40 36.34 4.24
CA PRO A 56 14.31 37.15 3.45
C PRO A 56 15.53 37.66 4.24
N ARG A 57 15.35 37.99 5.52
CA ARG A 57 16.42 38.50 6.39
C ARG A 57 17.56 37.48 6.63
N LEU A 58 17.26 36.19 6.51
CA LEU A 58 18.25 35.10 6.62
C LEU A 58 18.59 34.48 5.26
N GLY A 59 17.99 34.98 4.16
CA GLY A 59 18.13 34.42 2.83
C GLY A 59 17.65 32.97 2.73
N VAL A 60 16.64 32.59 3.53
CA VAL A 60 16.02 31.26 3.48
C VAL A 60 14.85 31.30 2.51
N GLU A 61 14.86 30.39 1.54
CA GLU A 61 13.82 30.27 0.51
C GLU A 61 12.52 29.69 1.10
N PRO A 62 11.36 29.89 0.43
CA PRO A 62 10.15 29.18 0.82
C PRO A 62 10.39 27.67 0.68
N PHE A 63 9.81 26.91 1.60
CA PHE A 63 9.98 25.46 1.67
C PHE A 63 8.62 24.78 1.63
N ARG A 64 8.57 23.61 1.01
CA ARG A 64 7.39 22.75 0.99
C ARG A 64 7.78 21.37 1.49
N THR A 65 7.04 20.81 2.43
CA THR A 65 7.12 19.37 2.74
C THR A 65 6.34 18.57 1.70
N GLY A 66 6.92 17.47 1.23
CA GLY A 66 6.23 16.51 0.38
C GLY A 66 6.30 16.72 -1.13
N THR A 67 6.60 15.63 -1.81
CA THR A 67 6.43 15.38 -3.24
C THR A 67 6.31 13.87 -3.39
N GLU A 68 5.46 13.39 -4.30
CA GLU A 68 5.25 11.96 -4.47
C GLU A 68 6.35 11.30 -5.30
N ALA A 69 6.67 10.07 -4.92
CA ALA A 69 7.77 9.33 -5.51
C ALA A 69 7.55 7.80 -5.49
N LEU A 70 6.28 7.35 -5.48
CA LEU A 70 5.93 5.96 -5.18
C LEU A 70 6.63 4.93 -6.09
N HIS A 71 6.66 5.21 -7.40
CA HIS A 71 7.27 4.34 -8.42
C HIS A 71 7.89 5.16 -9.56
N GLY A 72 8.57 6.25 -9.20
CA GLY A 72 9.01 7.30 -10.12
C GLY A 72 8.56 8.66 -9.58
N VAL A 73 9.00 9.77 -10.19
CA VAL A 73 8.59 11.11 -9.74
C VAL A 73 7.09 11.31 -10.05
N GLY A 74 6.27 11.48 -9.02
CA GLY A 74 4.82 11.65 -9.13
C GLY A 74 4.39 13.12 -9.28
N TRP A 75 3.26 13.36 -9.96
CA TRP A 75 2.56 14.66 -10.09
C TRP A 75 3.29 15.82 -10.77
N LEU A 76 4.61 15.73 -11.01
CA LEU A 76 5.40 16.85 -11.49
C LEU A 76 5.45 17.00 -13.03
N GLY A 77 4.74 16.12 -13.75
CA GLY A 77 4.73 16.05 -15.21
C GLY A 77 5.49 14.84 -15.74
N THR A 78 6.08 14.96 -16.94
CA THR A 78 6.72 13.83 -17.62
C THR A 78 7.96 13.31 -16.89
N ALA A 79 7.95 12.06 -16.45
CA ALA A 79 9.04 11.40 -15.72
C ALA A 79 9.06 9.89 -16.00
N THR A 80 10.19 9.21 -15.73
CA THR A 80 10.23 7.75 -15.86
C THR A 80 9.21 7.12 -14.91
N THR A 81 8.34 6.26 -15.45
CA THR A 81 7.32 5.53 -14.67
C THR A 81 7.67 4.05 -14.63
N PHE A 82 8.00 3.56 -13.43
CA PHE A 82 8.31 2.16 -13.16
C PHE A 82 7.02 1.35 -12.95
N PRO A 83 7.09 0.02 -12.82
CA PRO A 83 5.93 -0.74 -12.36
C PRO A 83 5.40 -0.19 -11.04
N GLN A 84 4.09 -0.24 -10.89
CA GLN A 84 3.41 0.06 -9.63
C GLN A 84 4.04 -0.74 -8.48
N ALA A 85 3.99 -0.21 -7.25
CA ALA A 85 4.76 -0.75 -6.12
C ALA A 85 4.54 -2.24 -5.84
N VAL A 86 3.31 -2.76 -5.98
CA VAL A 86 3.03 -4.19 -5.87
C VAL A 86 3.75 -5.04 -6.94
N GLY A 87 3.98 -4.49 -8.13
CA GLY A 87 4.79 -5.11 -9.18
C GLY A 87 6.28 -5.09 -8.84
N LEU A 88 6.79 -3.98 -8.27
CA LEU A 88 8.14 -3.94 -7.70
C LEU A 88 8.30 -4.96 -6.56
N GLY A 89 7.27 -5.13 -5.74
CA GLY A 89 7.16 -6.19 -4.72
C GLY A 89 7.30 -7.59 -5.30
N ALA A 90 6.70 -7.83 -6.47
CA ALA A 90 6.77 -9.11 -7.17
C ALA A 90 8.17 -9.45 -7.70
N THR A 91 9.11 -8.50 -7.72
CA THR A 91 10.48 -8.76 -8.17
C THR A 91 11.34 -9.49 -7.14
N TRP A 92 11.03 -9.34 -5.84
CA TRP A 92 11.81 -9.87 -4.72
C TRP A 92 13.31 -9.54 -4.82
N ASP A 93 13.63 -8.31 -5.26
CA ASP A 93 14.98 -7.88 -5.60
C ASP A 93 15.32 -6.52 -4.96
N ASP A 94 16.04 -6.57 -3.83
CA ASP A 94 16.49 -5.39 -3.10
C ASP A 94 17.42 -4.51 -3.94
N GLU A 95 18.27 -5.12 -4.78
CA GLU A 95 19.21 -4.35 -5.61
C GLU A 95 18.47 -3.58 -6.71
N LEU A 96 17.43 -4.20 -7.28
CA LEU A 96 16.57 -3.54 -8.26
C LEU A 96 15.81 -2.36 -7.62
N LEU A 97 15.24 -2.52 -6.41
CA LEU A 97 14.52 -1.43 -5.75
C LEU A 97 15.45 -0.30 -5.29
N HIS A 98 16.67 -0.61 -4.89
CA HIS A 98 17.70 0.39 -4.67
C HIS A 98 18.01 1.17 -5.95
N ALA A 99 18.13 0.48 -7.09
CA ALA A 99 18.36 1.14 -8.38
C ALA A 99 17.16 2.02 -8.80
N VAL A 100 15.93 1.55 -8.59
CA VAL A 100 14.71 2.34 -8.84
C VAL A 100 14.68 3.58 -7.95
N GLY A 101 14.90 3.46 -6.64
CA GLY A 101 14.99 4.60 -5.73
C GLY A 101 16.12 5.58 -6.11
N THR A 102 17.24 5.06 -6.63
CA THR A 102 18.34 5.89 -7.14
C THR A 102 17.95 6.69 -8.39
N ALA A 103 17.26 6.08 -9.34
CA ALA A 103 16.76 6.75 -10.53
C ALA A 103 15.72 7.82 -10.16
N THR A 104 14.74 7.47 -9.33
CA THR A 104 13.67 8.36 -8.88
C THR A 104 14.22 9.59 -8.14
N SER A 105 15.16 9.40 -7.21
CA SER A 105 15.75 10.52 -6.47
C SER A 105 16.64 11.42 -7.33
N THR A 106 17.33 10.85 -8.31
CA THR A 106 18.10 11.61 -9.32
C THR A 106 17.19 12.47 -10.19
N GLU A 107 16.08 11.91 -10.70
CA GLU A 107 15.09 12.69 -11.44
C GLU A 107 14.45 13.77 -10.56
N LEU A 108 14.10 13.47 -9.30
CA LEU A 108 13.51 14.44 -8.38
C LEU A 108 14.46 15.63 -8.13
N ARG A 109 15.78 15.40 -8.07
CA ARG A 109 16.79 16.49 -8.02
C ARG A 109 16.77 17.35 -9.29
N ALA A 110 16.62 16.75 -10.47
CA ALA A 110 16.49 17.50 -11.72
C ALA A 110 15.20 18.35 -11.74
N PHE A 111 14.07 17.81 -11.28
CA PHE A 111 12.83 18.57 -11.11
C PHE A 111 13.02 19.75 -10.15
N HIS A 112 13.57 19.50 -8.96
CA HIS A 112 13.86 20.53 -7.97
C HIS A 112 14.73 21.68 -8.52
N GLN A 113 15.68 21.36 -9.39
CA GLN A 113 16.60 22.35 -9.94
C GLN A 113 16.02 23.15 -11.10
N HIS A 114 15.33 22.48 -12.03
CA HIS A 114 15.00 23.04 -13.36
C HIS A 114 13.51 23.37 -13.55
N ARG A 115 12.62 22.84 -12.71
CA ARG A 115 11.17 23.05 -12.84
C ARG A 115 10.61 23.85 -11.67
N LYS A 116 9.69 24.74 -11.99
CA LYS A 116 8.88 25.45 -11.00
C LYS A 116 7.63 24.63 -10.71
N PRO A 117 7.19 24.56 -9.44
CA PRO A 117 5.97 23.86 -9.10
C PRO A 117 4.74 24.55 -9.68
N ALA A 118 3.72 23.75 -10.03
CA ALA A 118 2.45 24.25 -10.53
C ALA A 118 1.60 24.93 -9.43
N LEU A 119 1.78 24.49 -8.18
CA LEU A 119 1.13 25.01 -6.97
C LEU A 119 2.20 25.37 -5.93
N GLY A 120 1.99 26.46 -5.19
CA GLY A 120 2.98 27.00 -4.25
C GLY A 120 4.06 27.88 -4.89
N THR A 121 5.07 28.21 -4.08
CA THR A 121 6.21 29.06 -4.47
C THR A 121 7.53 28.33 -4.22
N GLY A 122 8.59 28.74 -4.91
CA GLY A 122 9.93 28.14 -4.75
C GLY A 122 10.17 26.95 -5.68
N ARG A 123 10.66 25.85 -5.10
CA ARG A 123 11.10 24.63 -5.79
C ARG A 123 10.26 23.43 -5.35
N HIS A 124 10.28 22.36 -6.15
CA HIS A 124 9.68 21.09 -5.75
C HIS A 124 10.31 20.56 -4.47
N SER A 125 9.56 19.83 -3.63
CA SER A 125 10.14 19.29 -2.41
C SER A 125 11.12 18.16 -2.73
N LEU A 126 12.20 18.07 -1.96
CA LEU A 126 13.07 16.89 -1.95
C LEU A 126 12.70 15.93 -0.83
N GLN A 127 11.67 16.25 -0.04
CA GLN A 127 11.06 15.30 0.86
C GLN A 127 10.06 14.46 0.07
N ALA A 128 10.40 13.20 -0.13
CA ALA A 128 9.64 12.28 -0.96
C ALA A 128 8.68 11.46 -0.10
N TRP A 129 7.38 11.53 -0.37
CA TRP A 129 6.33 10.77 0.34
C TRP A 129 6.21 9.34 -0.18
N ALA A 130 7.30 8.59 -0.09
CA ALA A 130 7.42 7.21 -0.49
C ALA A 130 8.54 6.52 0.28
N PRO A 131 8.50 5.19 0.44
CA PRO A 131 7.47 4.27 -0.06
C PRO A 131 6.28 4.07 0.90
N VAL A 132 5.21 3.45 0.38
CA VAL A 132 4.15 2.86 1.20
C VAL A 132 4.59 1.47 1.67
N VAL A 133 4.68 1.28 2.99
CA VAL A 133 5.09 -0.02 3.59
C VAL A 133 3.96 -0.71 4.35
N ASN A 134 2.75 -0.16 4.29
CA ASN A 134 1.56 -0.86 4.79
C ASN A 134 1.43 -2.23 4.10
N LEU A 135 1.04 -3.23 4.89
CA LEU A 135 1.03 -4.62 4.43
C LEU A 135 -0.26 -4.92 3.69
N LEU A 136 -0.16 -5.69 2.60
CA LEU A 136 -1.28 -6.05 1.72
C LEU A 136 -2.18 -7.12 2.35
N ARG A 137 -2.74 -6.83 3.53
CA ARG A 137 -3.48 -7.77 4.37
C ARG A 137 -4.80 -8.21 3.72
N ASP A 138 -5.58 -7.25 3.22
CA ASP A 138 -6.88 -7.50 2.59
C ASP A 138 -6.82 -7.13 1.10
N PRO A 139 -7.05 -8.07 0.17
CA PRO A 139 -6.96 -7.83 -1.28
C PRO A 139 -8.03 -6.87 -1.83
N ARG A 140 -8.98 -6.45 -0.97
CA ARG A 140 -10.01 -5.45 -1.31
C ARG A 140 -9.60 -4.02 -0.99
N TRP A 141 -8.48 -3.81 -0.29
CA TRP A 141 -8.02 -2.46 0.04
C TRP A 141 -7.81 -1.64 -1.25
N GLY A 142 -8.42 -0.46 -1.34
CA GLY A 142 -8.37 0.39 -2.54
C GLY A 142 -6.96 0.80 -2.96
N ARG A 143 -6.01 0.92 -2.01
CA ARG A 143 -4.61 1.27 -2.27
C ARG A 143 -3.65 0.09 -2.22
N ASN A 144 -4.17 -1.13 -2.37
CA ASN A 144 -3.34 -2.35 -2.34
C ASN A 144 -2.21 -2.36 -3.37
N GLU A 145 -2.33 -1.59 -4.46
CA GLU A 145 -1.27 -1.50 -5.46
C GLU A 145 -0.03 -0.73 -4.98
N GLU A 146 -0.19 0.11 -3.97
CA GLU A 146 0.87 0.99 -3.48
C GLU A 146 1.81 0.29 -2.49
N GLY A 147 1.38 -0.79 -1.85
CA GLY A 147 2.22 -1.58 -0.97
C GLY A 147 3.04 -2.64 -1.71
N TYR A 148 4.12 -3.11 -1.08
CA TYR A 148 4.99 -4.11 -1.69
C TYR A 148 4.50 -5.54 -1.49
N SER A 149 4.02 -5.91 -0.31
CA SER A 149 3.70 -7.30 0.04
C SER A 149 2.76 -7.44 1.26
N GLU A 150 2.08 -8.57 1.36
CA GLU A 150 1.38 -8.99 2.58
C GLU A 150 2.33 -9.44 3.71
N ASP A 151 3.63 -9.61 3.41
CA ASP A 151 4.65 -10.07 4.36
C ASP A 151 5.52 -8.94 4.90
N ALA A 152 5.69 -8.89 6.22
CA ALA A 152 6.43 -7.83 6.89
C ALA A 152 7.93 -7.82 6.56
N LEU A 153 8.57 -8.99 6.42
CA LEU A 153 10.00 -9.06 6.10
C LEU A 153 10.23 -8.57 4.68
N LEU A 154 9.43 -9.03 3.72
CA LEU A 154 9.56 -8.62 2.32
C LEU A 154 9.30 -7.12 2.16
N SER A 155 8.17 -6.61 2.66
CA SER A 155 7.85 -5.18 2.58
C SER A 155 8.90 -4.29 3.23
N ALA A 156 9.43 -4.69 4.39
CA ALA A 156 10.46 -3.91 5.09
C ALA A 156 11.81 -3.90 4.35
N SER A 157 12.23 -5.05 3.79
CA SER A 157 13.49 -5.17 3.05
C SER A 157 13.48 -4.33 1.78
N LEU A 158 12.40 -4.46 1.01
CA LEU A 158 12.17 -3.72 -0.22
C LEU A 158 12.01 -2.22 0.03
N GLY A 159 11.28 -1.85 1.09
CA GLY A 159 11.13 -0.46 1.54
C GLY A 159 12.45 0.19 1.94
N ASP A 160 13.27 -0.49 2.76
CA ASP A 160 14.62 -0.01 3.12
C ASP A 160 15.52 0.14 1.89
N ALA A 161 15.52 -0.83 0.98
CA ALA A 161 16.33 -0.77 -0.23
C ALA A 161 15.96 0.44 -1.11
N PHE A 162 14.66 0.69 -1.30
CA PHE A 162 14.16 1.86 -2.01
C PHE A 162 14.57 3.16 -1.30
N CYS A 163 14.39 3.24 0.03
CA CYS A 163 14.78 4.38 0.84
C CYS A 163 16.28 4.68 0.73
N ARG A 164 17.15 3.66 0.81
CA ARG A 164 18.61 3.83 0.63
C ARG A 164 18.95 4.39 -0.76
N GLY A 165 18.28 3.87 -1.79
CA GLY A 165 18.41 4.40 -3.16
C GLY A 165 18.00 5.87 -3.24
N MET A 166 16.94 6.26 -2.53
CA MET A 166 16.45 7.63 -2.49
C MET A 166 17.34 8.59 -1.69
N SER A 167 17.79 8.17 -0.50
CA SER A 167 18.60 8.99 0.40
C SER A 167 20.03 9.19 -0.10
N GLY A 168 20.58 8.20 -0.80
CA GLY A 168 22.01 8.13 -1.10
C GLY A 168 22.82 7.61 0.09
N ASP A 169 24.14 7.49 -0.11
CA ASP A 169 25.05 6.78 0.80
C ASP A 169 25.59 7.63 1.96
N ASP A 170 25.49 8.97 1.87
CA ASP A 170 25.98 9.89 2.88
C ASP A 170 24.81 10.42 3.74
N PRO A 171 24.70 10.01 5.01
CA PRO A 171 23.62 10.48 5.87
C PRO A 171 23.71 11.98 6.16
N GLU A 172 24.88 12.63 6.05
CA GLU A 172 25.03 14.07 6.24
C GLU A 172 24.71 14.88 4.97
N GLN A 173 24.67 14.22 3.81
CA GLN A 173 24.44 14.81 2.49
C GLN A 173 23.44 13.96 1.69
N LEU A 174 22.15 14.21 1.93
CA LEU A 174 21.04 13.47 1.34
C LEU A 174 20.81 13.84 -0.12
N ARG A 175 20.61 12.84 -0.98
CA ARG A 175 20.06 13.07 -2.33
C ARG A 175 18.60 13.45 -2.25
N THR A 176 17.76 12.71 -1.54
CA THR A 176 16.40 13.10 -1.20
C THR A 176 16.07 12.64 0.21
N ALA A 177 14.95 13.05 0.76
CA ALA A 177 14.51 12.72 2.11
C ALA A 177 13.23 11.84 2.04
N PRO A 178 13.36 10.50 1.92
CA PRO A 178 12.22 9.60 1.84
C PRO A 178 11.45 9.49 3.16
N ILE A 179 10.12 9.48 3.06
CA ILE A 179 9.16 9.42 4.16
C ILE A 179 8.30 8.16 4.00
N LEU A 180 8.40 7.23 4.95
CA LEU A 180 7.54 6.04 4.95
C LEU A 180 6.10 6.43 5.23
N LYS A 181 5.14 5.74 4.61
CA LYS A 181 3.73 5.95 4.91
C LYS A 181 2.92 4.65 4.85
N HIS A 182 1.77 4.56 5.53
CA HIS A 182 1.15 5.50 6.46
C HIS A 182 1.12 4.85 7.85
N PHE A 183 1.62 5.54 8.85
CA PHE A 183 1.81 5.02 10.20
C PHE A 183 0.55 5.25 11.06
N LEU A 184 -0.26 4.24 11.37
CA LEU A 184 -0.05 2.82 11.06
C LEU A 184 -1.36 2.04 10.88
N ALA A 185 -1.24 0.77 10.49
CA ALA A 185 -2.35 -0.17 10.31
C ALA A 185 -3.47 0.40 9.41
N TYR A 186 -3.05 1.02 8.32
CA TYR A 186 -3.90 1.70 7.35
C TYR A 186 -4.07 0.83 6.10
N ASN A 187 -5.23 0.18 5.98
CA ASN A 187 -5.56 -0.76 4.90
C ASN A 187 -7.07 -0.76 4.57
N ASN A 188 -7.72 0.40 4.71
CA ASN A 188 -9.09 0.63 4.28
C ASN A 188 -9.24 2.08 3.81
N GLU A 189 -10.03 2.29 2.77
CA GLU A 189 -10.28 3.61 2.19
C GLU A 189 -11.69 4.12 2.51
N ASP A 190 -12.67 3.22 2.56
CA ASP A 190 -14.03 3.57 2.94
C ASP A 190 -14.02 4.11 4.38
N GLU A 191 -14.54 5.33 4.58
CA GLU A 191 -14.60 5.99 5.90
C GLU A 191 -13.24 6.03 6.63
N ARG A 192 -12.13 6.09 5.87
CA ARG A 192 -10.76 6.05 6.38
C ARG A 192 -10.41 7.03 7.51
N TYR A 193 -11.13 8.13 7.61
CA TYR A 193 -10.89 9.18 8.61
C TYR A 193 -11.49 8.84 9.98
N THR A 194 -12.56 8.04 10.02
CA THR A 194 -13.34 7.79 11.25
C THR A 194 -13.36 6.34 11.68
N THR A 195 -12.93 5.44 10.79
CA THR A 195 -12.78 4.01 11.10
C THR A 195 -11.62 3.76 12.05
N SER A 196 -11.75 2.69 12.85
CA SER A 196 -10.68 2.25 13.73
C SER A 196 -10.21 0.83 13.41
N SER A 197 -8.90 0.70 13.22
CA SER A 197 -8.20 -0.56 13.10
C SER A 197 -8.01 -1.19 14.48
N GLY A 198 -8.68 -2.33 14.73
CA GLY A 198 -8.54 -3.09 15.96
C GLY A 198 -7.30 -3.99 15.93
N VAL A 199 -6.17 -3.49 16.42
CA VAL A 199 -4.87 -4.18 16.37
C VAL A 199 -4.45 -4.62 17.77
N ARG A 200 -4.47 -5.94 18.02
CA ARG A 200 -3.96 -6.49 19.29
C ARG A 200 -2.43 -6.32 19.38
N PRO A 201 -1.83 -6.19 20.59
CA PRO A 201 -0.40 -5.92 20.75
C PRO A 201 0.51 -6.89 19.99
N ARG A 202 0.14 -8.17 19.94
CA ARG A 202 0.92 -9.16 19.20
C ARG A 202 0.98 -8.87 17.69
N VAL A 203 -0.16 -8.54 17.07
CA VAL A 203 -0.21 -8.19 15.65
C VAL A 203 0.52 -6.87 15.41
N LEU A 204 0.28 -5.88 16.27
CA LEU A 204 0.96 -4.58 16.21
C LEU A 204 2.48 -4.74 16.10
N HIS A 205 3.09 -5.53 16.99
CA HIS A 205 4.54 -5.69 17.02
C HIS A 205 5.08 -6.68 15.97
N GLU A 206 4.39 -7.78 15.70
CA GLU A 206 4.87 -8.81 14.76
C GLU A 206 4.60 -8.46 13.28
N TYR A 207 3.66 -7.56 13.00
CA TYR A 207 3.17 -7.30 11.64
C TYR A 207 3.28 -5.81 11.29
N ASP A 208 2.44 -4.94 11.84
CA ASP A 208 2.34 -3.54 11.41
C ASP A 208 3.62 -2.73 11.68
N LEU A 209 4.17 -2.79 12.89
CA LEU A 209 5.41 -2.10 13.25
C LEU A 209 6.64 -2.71 12.56
N ALA A 210 6.60 -4.00 12.26
CA ALA A 210 7.72 -4.72 11.66
C ALA A 210 8.06 -4.19 10.26
N ALA A 211 7.06 -3.71 9.51
CA ALA A 211 7.26 -3.15 8.17
C ALA A 211 8.03 -1.81 8.17
N PHE A 212 7.86 -0.98 9.21
CA PHE A 212 8.50 0.33 9.31
C PHE A 212 9.90 0.27 9.92
N ARG A 213 10.11 -0.67 10.85
CA ARG A 213 11.28 -0.67 11.72
C ARG A 213 12.64 -0.67 10.98
N PRO A 214 12.88 -1.50 9.96
CA PRO A 214 14.19 -1.56 9.32
C PRO A 214 14.64 -0.22 8.72
N ALA A 215 13.81 0.39 7.87
CA ALA A 215 14.18 1.65 7.21
C ALA A 215 14.36 2.83 8.18
N VAL A 216 13.61 2.85 9.29
CA VAL A 216 13.80 3.84 10.36
C VAL A 216 15.09 3.57 11.15
N ALA A 217 15.34 2.31 11.51
CA ALA A 217 16.48 1.93 12.35
C ALA A 217 17.84 2.04 11.63
N THR A 218 17.85 1.89 10.30
CA THR A 218 19.04 2.11 9.46
C THR A 218 19.26 3.58 9.11
N GLY A 219 18.25 4.43 9.30
CA GLY A 219 18.28 5.84 8.90
C GLY A 219 18.11 6.05 7.40
N SER A 220 17.71 5.01 6.64
CA SER A 220 17.43 5.12 5.21
C SER A 220 16.16 5.94 4.97
N ALA A 221 15.14 5.75 5.80
CA ALA A 221 14.00 6.65 5.89
C ALA A 221 14.34 7.84 6.79
N THR A 222 14.13 9.05 6.29
CA THR A 222 14.37 10.28 7.06
C THR A 222 13.14 10.74 7.83
N GLY A 223 12.00 10.09 7.60
CA GLY A 223 10.75 10.42 8.26
C GLY A 223 9.63 9.42 8.02
N VAL A 224 8.48 9.71 8.64
CA VAL A 224 7.27 8.89 8.56
C VAL A 224 6.04 9.81 8.48
N MET A 225 5.04 9.43 7.70
CA MET A 225 3.73 10.08 7.65
C MET A 225 2.74 9.32 8.53
N ALA A 226 2.08 10.02 9.45
CA ALA A 226 1.00 9.44 10.26
C ALA A 226 -0.26 9.21 9.42
N ALA A 227 -0.96 8.10 9.65
CA ALA A 227 -2.15 7.70 8.89
C ALA A 227 -3.44 8.41 9.34
N TYR A 228 -4.45 8.41 8.47
CA TYR A 228 -5.77 8.98 8.76
C TYR A 228 -6.52 8.28 9.90
N ASN A 229 -6.50 6.95 9.91
CA ASN A 229 -7.38 6.14 10.74
C ASN A 229 -7.05 6.22 12.24
N LEU A 230 -7.98 5.71 13.04
CA LEU A 230 -7.75 5.42 14.44
C LEU A 230 -7.18 4.01 14.59
N VAL A 231 -6.30 3.80 15.57
CA VAL A 231 -5.86 2.46 16.00
C VAL A 231 -6.34 2.24 17.43
N ASN A 232 -7.12 1.19 17.64
CA ASN A 232 -7.77 0.89 18.93
C ASN A 232 -8.52 2.11 19.51
N GLY A 233 -9.25 2.85 18.68
CA GLY A 233 -10.00 4.05 19.06
C GLY A 233 -9.17 5.31 19.34
N ARG A 234 -7.86 5.33 19.01
CA ARG A 234 -7.01 6.53 19.12
C ARG A 234 -6.52 6.98 17.74
N PRO A 235 -6.66 8.26 17.35
CA PRO A 235 -6.12 8.76 16.09
C PRO A 235 -4.60 8.60 15.99
N CYS A 236 -4.09 8.19 14.83
CA CYS A 236 -2.66 7.98 14.65
C CYS A 236 -1.83 9.25 14.88
N HIS A 237 -2.41 10.42 14.61
CA HIS A 237 -1.80 11.74 14.81
C HIS A 237 -1.52 12.10 16.27
N VAL A 238 -2.12 11.38 17.22
CA VAL A 238 -1.84 11.52 18.67
C VAL A 238 -1.34 10.21 19.29
N SER A 239 -0.77 9.34 18.45
CA SER A 239 -0.26 8.04 18.90
C SER A 239 1.06 8.21 19.66
N PRO A 240 1.20 7.60 20.85
CA PRO A 240 2.46 7.59 21.58
C PRO A 240 3.54 6.74 20.88
N LEU A 241 3.17 5.93 19.87
CA LEU A 241 4.10 5.10 19.12
C LEU A 241 5.06 5.93 18.24
N LEU A 242 4.70 7.17 17.90
CA LEU A 242 5.60 8.08 17.19
C LEU A 242 6.90 8.32 17.99
N GLU A 243 6.78 8.53 19.30
CA GLU A 243 7.94 8.71 20.19
C GLU A 243 8.50 7.37 20.68
N SER A 244 7.63 6.49 21.21
CA SER A 244 8.06 5.27 21.90
C SER A 244 8.59 4.17 20.96
N GLU A 245 8.22 4.20 19.69
CA GLU A 245 8.71 3.27 18.67
C GLU A 245 9.57 3.98 17.64
N LEU A 246 9.00 4.85 16.80
CA LEU A 246 9.70 5.38 15.63
C LEU A 246 10.98 6.14 16.01
N ARG A 247 10.89 7.14 16.90
CA ARG A 247 12.08 7.89 17.33
C ARG A 247 13.06 7.04 18.11
N ARG A 248 12.57 6.12 18.96
CA ARG A 248 13.41 5.16 19.66
C ARG A 248 14.24 4.31 18.69
N TRP A 249 13.66 3.87 17.58
CA TRP A 249 14.37 3.12 16.55
C TRP A 249 15.38 3.98 15.78
N ALA A 250 15.08 5.28 15.58
CA ALA A 250 15.98 6.21 14.91
C ALA A 250 17.20 6.62 15.77
N LEU A 251 17.14 6.51 17.10
CA LEU A 251 18.22 6.93 18.02
C LEU A 251 19.64 6.48 17.61
N PRO A 252 19.89 5.21 17.20
CA PRO A 252 21.23 4.75 16.84
C PRO A 252 21.80 5.42 15.58
N THR A 253 20.96 6.05 14.76
CA THR A 253 21.39 6.74 13.53
C THR A 253 22.09 8.07 13.82
N GLY A 254 21.91 8.62 15.03
CA GLY A 254 22.41 9.96 15.39
C GLY A 254 21.58 11.11 14.80
N HIS A 255 20.51 10.82 14.06
CA HIS A 255 19.60 11.81 13.48
C HIS A 255 18.19 11.65 14.05
N GLU A 256 17.51 12.79 14.24
CA GLU A 256 16.09 12.77 14.57
C GLU A 256 15.25 12.43 13.34
N LEU A 257 14.21 11.62 13.54
CA LEU A 257 13.22 11.30 12.52
C LEU A 257 12.28 12.49 12.28
N PHE A 258 11.86 12.77 11.05
CA PHE A 258 10.88 13.83 10.78
C PHE A 258 9.48 13.27 10.53
N VAL A 259 8.48 13.65 11.32
CA VAL A 259 7.13 13.11 11.17
C VAL A 259 6.20 14.15 10.54
N VAL A 260 5.48 13.77 9.50
CA VAL A 260 4.46 14.61 8.86
C VAL A 260 3.06 14.04 9.08
N SER A 261 2.04 14.90 9.06
CA SER A 261 0.65 14.43 8.95
C SER A 261 0.33 14.02 7.52
N ASP A 262 -0.65 13.13 7.38
CA ASP A 262 -1.37 12.99 6.10
C ASP A 262 -2.17 14.27 5.79
N ALA A 263 -2.60 14.44 4.54
CA ALA A 263 -3.24 15.65 4.06
C ALA A 263 -4.63 15.87 4.67
N GLU A 264 -4.89 17.04 5.25
CA GLU A 264 -6.13 17.42 5.97
C GLU A 264 -6.39 16.65 7.27
N ALA A 265 -5.59 15.64 7.59
CA ALA A 265 -5.77 14.82 8.79
C ALA A 265 -5.70 15.59 10.13
N PRO A 266 -4.88 16.65 10.28
CA PRO A 266 -4.88 17.43 11.52
C PRO A 266 -6.22 18.10 11.85
N SER A 267 -6.98 18.52 10.84
CA SER A 267 -8.32 19.10 11.02
C SER A 267 -9.35 18.03 11.42
N ASN A 268 -9.21 16.82 10.89
CA ASN A 268 -10.12 15.70 11.16
C ASN A 268 -10.22 15.34 12.64
N LEU A 269 -9.15 15.55 13.44
CA LEU A 269 -9.14 15.36 14.89
C LEU A 269 -10.30 16.06 15.63
N VAL A 270 -10.85 17.13 15.04
CA VAL A 270 -12.01 17.88 15.55
C VAL A 270 -13.22 17.70 14.63
N ASP A 271 -13.02 17.92 13.33
CA ASP A 271 -14.13 18.11 12.39
C ASP A 271 -14.87 16.81 12.05
N LEU A 272 -14.15 15.70 11.94
CA LEU A 272 -14.70 14.40 11.52
C LEU A 272 -14.64 13.36 12.63
N GLU A 273 -13.51 13.27 13.33
CA GLU A 273 -13.26 12.27 14.37
C GLU A 273 -13.89 12.66 15.71
N HIS A 274 -14.10 13.97 15.93
CA HIS A 274 -14.60 14.52 17.19
C HIS A 274 -13.82 14.05 18.43
N TYR A 275 -12.51 13.80 18.27
CA TYR A 275 -11.64 13.33 19.34
C TYR A 275 -11.21 14.47 20.26
N PHE A 276 -11.17 15.70 19.75
CA PHE A 276 -10.95 16.93 20.51
C PHE A 276 -12.11 17.92 20.31
N ASP A 277 -12.40 18.71 21.35
CA ASP A 277 -13.44 19.74 21.31
C ASP A 277 -13.03 20.98 20.48
N ASP A 278 -11.73 21.23 20.33
CA ASP A 278 -11.21 22.41 19.63
C ASP A 278 -9.84 22.17 18.95
N HIS A 279 -9.57 22.93 17.88
CA HIS A 279 -8.38 22.72 17.05
C HIS A 279 -7.07 23.13 17.72
N ALA A 280 -7.07 24.11 18.64
CA ALA A 280 -5.83 24.49 19.32
C ALA A 280 -5.38 23.35 20.26
N ALA A 281 -6.32 22.71 20.95
CA ALA A 281 -6.04 21.51 21.74
C ALA A 281 -5.59 20.33 20.88
N SER A 282 -6.23 20.09 19.72
CA SER A 282 -5.84 18.99 18.83
C SER A 282 -4.44 19.17 18.24
N HIS A 283 -4.11 20.37 17.77
CA HIS A 283 -2.80 20.66 17.18
C HIS A 283 -1.68 20.64 18.23
N ALA A 284 -1.98 21.10 19.45
CA ALA A 284 -1.05 20.98 20.57
C ALA A 284 -0.75 19.51 20.91
N ALA A 285 -1.79 18.68 20.95
CA ALA A 285 -1.65 17.25 21.23
C ALA A 285 -0.89 16.53 20.11
N ALA A 286 -1.17 16.84 18.84
CA ALA A 286 -0.48 16.26 17.69
C ALA A 286 1.02 16.63 17.67
N LEU A 287 1.36 17.91 17.88
CA LEU A 287 2.75 18.35 17.96
C LEU A 287 3.50 17.64 19.10
N LYS A 288 2.87 17.53 20.28
CA LYS A 288 3.44 16.83 21.44
C LYS A 288 3.56 15.33 21.26
N ALA A 289 2.66 14.71 20.50
CA ALA A 289 2.74 13.30 20.15
C ALA A 289 3.87 13.03 19.16
N GLY A 290 4.30 14.04 18.41
CA GLY A 290 5.49 13.98 17.57
C GLY A 290 5.29 14.41 16.12
N ILE A 291 4.12 14.93 15.73
CA ILE A 291 3.89 15.49 14.39
C ILE A 291 4.71 16.79 14.25
N ASP A 292 5.70 16.79 13.35
CA ASP A 292 6.60 17.94 13.15
C ASP A 292 6.12 18.88 12.03
N SER A 293 5.33 18.37 11.07
CA SER A 293 4.75 19.19 9.99
C SER A 293 3.29 18.81 9.69
N PHE A 294 2.46 19.85 9.60
CA PHE A 294 1.02 19.78 9.36
C PHE A 294 0.73 20.03 7.87
N THR A 295 0.28 18.98 7.19
CA THR A 295 -0.25 19.00 5.82
C THR A 295 -1.75 19.29 5.90
N ASP A 296 -2.16 20.56 5.83
CA ASP A 296 -3.54 20.97 6.14
C ASP A 296 -3.85 22.33 5.47
N HIS A 297 -5.06 22.54 4.95
CA HIS A 297 -5.51 23.79 4.31
C HIS A 297 -4.70 24.24 3.08
N GLY A 298 -4.06 23.32 2.37
CA GLY A 298 -3.30 23.62 1.15
C GLY A 298 -2.25 24.71 1.33
N GLU A 299 -2.31 25.80 0.56
CA GLU A 299 -1.35 26.92 0.66
C GLU A 299 -1.68 27.91 1.81
N ASP A 300 -2.80 27.75 2.51
CA ASP A 300 -3.22 28.68 3.58
C ASP A 300 -2.54 28.40 4.92
N THR A 301 -1.33 28.95 5.06
CA THR A 301 -0.53 28.82 6.28
C THR A 301 -1.17 29.45 7.53
N ARG A 302 -2.13 30.38 7.36
CA ARG A 302 -2.66 31.21 8.45
C ARG A 302 -3.48 30.39 9.44
N THR A 303 -4.18 29.35 8.97
CA THR A 303 -5.01 28.50 9.82
C THR A 303 -4.16 27.72 10.81
N THR A 304 -3.16 26.98 10.32
CA THR A 304 -2.21 26.24 11.16
C THR A 304 -1.45 27.18 12.10
N PHE A 305 -0.97 28.32 11.58
CA PHE A 305 -0.30 29.33 12.40
C PHE A 305 -1.19 29.82 13.55
N GLY A 306 -2.46 30.14 13.27
CA GLY A 306 -3.41 30.63 14.26
C GLY A 306 -3.69 29.58 15.34
N ARG A 307 -3.90 28.32 14.95
CA ARG A 307 -4.17 27.20 15.88
C ARG A 307 -2.99 26.94 16.82
N ILE A 308 -1.75 26.95 16.32
CA ILE A 308 -0.54 26.80 17.14
C ILE A 308 -0.31 28.01 18.05
N SER A 309 -0.53 29.23 17.54
CA SER A 309 -0.40 30.46 18.32
C SER A 309 -1.39 30.51 19.49
N GLU A 310 -2.63 30.08 19.25
CA GLU A 310 -3.65 29.97 20.30
C GLU A 310 -3.26 28.91 21.35
N ALA A 311 -2.76 27.75 20.90
CA ALA A 311 -2.28 26.70 21.80
C ALA A 311 -1.16 27.20 22.73
N LEU A 312 -0.20 27.97 22.22
CA LEU A 312 0.85 28.62 23.01
C LEU A 312 0.26 29.64 23.99
N ALA A 313 -0.68 30.49 23.54
CA ALA A 313 -1.33 31.49 24.40
C ALA A 313 -2.13 30.86 25.55
N ARG A 314 -2.72 29.67 25.32
CA ARG A 314 -3.44 28.87 26.33
C ARG A 314 -2.51 28.04 27.22
N GLY A 315 -1.20 28.02 26.97
CA GLY A 315 -0.22 27.20 27.70
C GLY A 315 -0.33 25.69 27.40
N LEU A 316 -0.99 25.31 26.30
CA LEU A 316 -1.09 23.93 25.85
C LEU A 316 0.19 23.45 25.16
N LEU A 317 0.99 24.40 24.65
CA LEU A 317 2.33 24.20 24.11
C LEU A 317 3.32 25.13 24.81
N THR A 318 4.58 24.74 24.81
CA THR A 318 5.72 25.61 25.15
C THR A 318 6.47 26.01 23.87
N ALA A 319 7.33 27.03 23.95
CA ALA A 319 8.22 27.38 22.84
C ALA A 319 9.17 26.23 22.51
N ASP A 320 9.61 25.46 23.51
CA ASP A 320 10.50 24.31 23.32
C ASP A 320 9.83 23.19 22.51
N ASP A 321 8.51 23.00 22.65
CA ASP A 321 7.75 22.03 21.84
C ASP A 321 7.82 22.40 20.34
N VAL A 322 7.69 23.69 20.02
CA VAL A 322 7.78 24.21 18.64
C VAL A 322 9.22 24.13 18.13
N ASP A 323 10.19 24.56 18.94
CA ASP A 323 11.60 24.59 18.58
C ASP A 323 12.14 23.18 18.29
N LEU A 324 11.63 22.16 18.98
CA LEU A 324 11.99 20.75 18.73
C LEU A 324 11.53 20.27 17.36
N ALA A 325 10.28 20.54 16.97
CA ALA A 325 9.76 20.18 15.64
C ALA A 325 10.51 20.93 14.52
N VAL A 326 10.76 22.23 14.72
CA VAL A 326 11.52 23.05 13.76
C VAL A 326 12.96 22.56 13.61
N ARG A 327 13.63 22.20 14.71
CA ARG A 327 14.98 21.60 14.68
C ARG A 327 15.06 20.40 13.75
N ARG A 328 14.06 19.51 13.79
CA ARG A 328 13.99 18.31 12.96
C ARG A 328 13.85 18.64 11.48
N GLN A 329 12.98 19.60 11.15
CA GLN A 329 12.84 20.11 9.78
C GLN A 329 14.15 20.74 9.27
N LEU A 330 14.79 21.59 10.09
CA LEU A 330 16.04 22.26 9.73
C LEU A 330 17.19 21.27 9.52
N SER A 331 17.25 20.18 10.32
CA SER A 331 18.23 19.10 10.12
C SER A 331 18.10 18.48 8.73
N ILE A 332 16.88 18.16 8.29
CA ILE A 332 16.63 17.62 6.94
C ILE A 332 17.03 18.64 5.85
N ARG A 333 16.66 19.92 6.01
CA ARG A 333 16.99 20.97 5.04
C ARG A 333 18.50 21.21 4.90
N CYS A 334 19.24 21.20 6.01
CA CYS A 334 20.70 21.23 6.01
C CYS A 334 21.29 20.03 5.27
N ARG A 335 20.85 18.81 5.60
CA ARG A 335 21.34 17.57 4.97
C ARG A 335 20.98 17.45 3.49
N LEU A 336 19.90 18.07 3.04
CA LEU A 336 19.55 18.18 1.62
C LEU A 336 20.43 19.18 0.85
N GLY A 337 21.33 19.88 1.53
CA GLY A 337 22.26 20.85 0.97
C GLY A 337 21.63 22.21 0.71
N GLU A 338 20.42 22.51 1.18
CA GLU A 338 19.71 23.76 0.84
C GLU A 338 20.53 25.02 1.14
N PHE A 339 21.30 24.99 2.22
CA PHE A 339 22.10 26.12 2.70
C PHE A 339 23.57 26.06 2.25
N ASP A 340 23.96 25.02 1.52
CA ASP A 340 25.35 24.79 1.10
C ASP A 340 25.64 25.54 -0.22
N PRO A 341 26.89 25.94 -0.48
CA PRO A 341 27.30 26.49 -1.78
C PRO A 341 26.89 25.56 -2.93
N GLY A 342 26.25 26.11 -3.96
CA GLY A 342 25.78 25.31 -5.09
C GLY A 342 24.68 24.29 -4.75
N ARG A 343 24.09 24.35 -3.55
CA ARG A 343 23.12 23.36 -3.01
C ARG A 343 23.70 21.97 -2.76
N GLY A 344 24.99 21.92 -2.42
CA GLY A 344 25.68 20.68 -2.09
C GLY A 344 25.96 19.79 -3.32
N PRO A 345 26.29 18.50 -3.11
CA PRO A 345 26.81 17.62 -4.17
C PRO A 345 25.82 17.30 -5.28
N PHE A 346 24.52 17.52 -5.07
CA PHE A 346 23.46 17.18 -6.03
C PHE A 346 22.81 18.41 -6.70
N GLY A 347 23.27 19.63 -6.38
CA GLY A 347 22.64 20.86 -6.86
C GLY A 347 22.77 21.13 -8.36
N ASP A 348 23.77 20.53 -9.01
CA ASP A 348 24.04 20.66 -10.45
C ASP A 348 23.47 19.50 -11.28
N THR A 349 22.52 18.72 -10.74
CA THR A 349 21.89 17.60 -11.47
C THR A 349 21.23 18.10 -12.77
N PRO A 350 21.62 17.62 -13.95
CA PRO A 350 21.13 18.11 -15.24
C PRO A 350 19.72 17.58 -15.55
N TRP A 351 18.98 18.25 -16.45
CA TRP A 351 17.61 17.84 -16.80
C TRP A 351 17.56 16.54 -17.62
N GLU A 352 18.64 16.25 -18.36
CA GLU A 352 18.80 15.11 -19.26
C GLU A 352 18.74 13.73 -18.55
N VAL A 353 18.80 13.70 -17.22
CA VAL A 353 18.60 12.47 -16.44
C VAL A 353 17.14 12.01 -16.44
N VAL A 354 16.19 12.93 -16.62
CA VAL A 354 14.75 12.62 -16.65
C VAL A 354 14.43 11.84 -17.91
N ASP A 355 13.87 10.64 -17.75
CA ASP A 355 13.57 9.72 -18.86
C ASP A 355 14.80 9.43 -19.75
N SER A 356 15.96 9.33 -19.09
CA SER A 356 17.23 8.94 -19.72
C SER A 356 17.19 7.50 -20.27
N PRO A 357 18.00 7.17 -21.29
CA PRO A 357 18.09 5.79 -21.81
C PRO A 357 18.37 4.74 -20.72
N GLU A 358 19.18 5.09 -19.72
CA GLU A 358 19.50 4.25 -18.58
C GLU A 358 18.26 3.99 -17.70
N HIS A 359 17.46 5.03 -17.41
CA HIS A 359 16.23 4.89 -16.63
C HIS A 359 15.15 4.13 -17.40
N ARG A 360 15.06 4.32 -18.72
CA ARG A 360 14.16 3.52 -19.60
C ARG A 360 14.54 2.03 -19.59
N ALA A 361 15.83 1.73 -19.69
CA ALA A 361 16.33 0.35 -19.60
C ALA A 361 16.02 -0.26 -18.22
N LEU A 362 16.14 0.52 -17.15
CA LEU A 362 15.76 0.10 -15.80
C LEU A 362 14.25 -0.14 -15.68
N ALA A 363 13.40 0.72 -16.25
CA ALA A 363 11.95 0.54 -16.28
C ALA A 363 11.56 -0.75 -17.02
N LEU A 364 12.20 -1.03 -18.16
CA LEU A 364 12.01 -2.29 -18.89
C LEU A 364 12.44 -3.50 -18.07
N ARG A 365 13.60 -3.43 -17.40
CA ARG A 365 14.07 -4.49 -16.49
C ARG A 365 13.07 -4.73 -15.37
N ALA A 366 12.63 -3.68 -14.69
CA ALA A 366 11.69 -3.77 -13.58
C ALA A 366 10.36 -4.38 -14.03
N ALA A 367 9.79 -3.91 -15.15
CA ALA A 367 8.56 -4.46 -15.70
C ALA A 367 8.74 -5.94 -16.07
N THR A 368 9.83 -6.31 -16.73
CA THR A 368 10.11 -7.70 -17.14
C THR A 368 10.27 -8.63 -15.95
N GLU A 369 11.01 -8.21 -14.92
CA GLU A 369 11.26 -9.03 -13.73
C GLU A 369 10.07 -9.08 -12.76
N SER A 370 9.07 -8.20 -12.93
CA SER A 370 7.83 -8.19 -12.12
C SER A 370 6.76 -9.17 -12.63
N ILE A 371 6.83 -9.59 -13.90
CA ILE A 371 5.81 -10.47 -14.49
C ILE A 371 5.86 -11.85 -13.83
N VAL A 372 4.70 -12.29 -13.33
CA VAL A 372 4.53 -13.58 -12.66
C VAL A 372 3.80 -14.56 -13.58
N LEU A 373 4.43 -15.69 -13.87
CA LEU A 373 3.76 -16.81 -14.54
C LEU A 373 3.03 -17.66 -13.51
N LEU A 374 1.71 -17.54 -13.45
CA LEU A 374 0.86 -18.23 -12.47
C LEU A 374 0.61 -19.69 -12.86
N LYS A 375 0.34 -19.92 -14.15
CA LYS A 375 0.06 -21.25 -14.70
C LYS A 375 0.66 -21.37 -16.09
N ASN A 376 1.20 -22.54 -16.43
CA ASN A 376 1.63 -22.87 -17.78
C ASN A 376 1.52 -24.38 -18.05
N ALA A 377 0.46 -24.76 -18.75
CA ALA A 377 0.15 -26.12 -19.18
C ALA A 377 -0.02 -26.17 -20.70
N GLY A 378 -0.11 -27.38 -21.28
CA GLY A 378 -0.45 -27.53 -22.70
C GLY A 378 -1.93 -27.35 -22.99
N ALA A 379 -2.25 -26.86 -24.19
CA ALA A 379 -3.63 -26.68 -24.63
C ALA A 379 -4.41 -28.01 -24.62
N GLY A 380 -5.64 -27.99 -24.09
CA GLY A 380 -6.54 -29.16 -24.05
C GLY A 380 -6.28 -30.15 -22.91
N ALA A 381 -5.34 -29.90 -21.99
CA ALA A 381 -5.19 -30.69 -20.78
C ALA A 381 -6.37 -30.42 -19.82
N ALA A 382 -7.29 -31.38 -19.67
CA ALA A 382 -8.30 -31.33 -18.62
C ALA A 382 -7.60 -31.44 -17.25
N VAL A 383 -7.64 -30.37 -16.46
CA VAL A 383 -7.01 -30.32 -15.13
C VAL A 383 -8.04 -30.75 -14.08
N THR A 384 -8.30 -32.04 -13.97
CA THR A 384 -9.13 -32.59 -12.88
C THR A 384 -8.26 -32.91 -11.68
N GLY A 385 -8.23 -32.01 -10.68
CA GLY A 385 -7.70 -32.29 -9.33
C GLY A 385 -6.18 -32.44 -9.24
N ARG A 386 -5.57 -31.79 -8.24
CA ARG A 386 -4.12 -31.74 -7.99
C ARG A 386 -3.48 -33.09 -7.56
N THR A 387 -3.96 -34.23 -8.02
CA THR A 387 -3.46 -35.56 -7.58
C THR A 387 -3.21 -36.58 -8.69
N GLU A 388 -3.45 -36.29 -9.96
CA GLU A 388 -3.06 -37.23 -11.03
C GLU A 388 -2.25 -36.50 -12.12
N SER A 389 -1.06 -37.02 -12.36
CA SER A 389 -0.11 -36.54 -13.36
C SER A 389 -0.77 -36.36 -14.72
N ALA A 390 -0.80 -35.13 -15.23
CA ALA A 390 -1.18 -34.83 -16.60
C ALA A 390 -0.36 -35.71 -17.57
N PRO A 391 -0.94 -36.16 -18.70
CA PRO A 391 -0.20 -36.94 -19.69
C PRO A 391 1.05 -36.17 -20.13
N ALA A 392 2.21 -36.83 -20.15
CA ALA A 392 3.51 -36.28 -20.56
C ALA A 392 3.57 -35.78 -22.03
N SER A 393 2.43 -35.71 -22.73
CA SER A 393 2.30 -35.35 -24.15
C SER A 393 1.85 -33.91 -24.43
N ALA A 394 1.44 -33.12 -23.43
CA ALA A 394 1.01 -31.73 -23.64
C ALA A 394 2.15 -30.76 -23.29
N ARG A 395 2.87 -30.26 -24.30
CA ARG A 395 3.92 -29.23 -24.12
C ARG A 395 3.30 -27.95 -23.56
N PRO A 396 3.94 -27.23 -22.61
CA PRO A 396 3.46 -25.94 -22.11
C PRO A 396 3.21 -24.95 -23.26
N LEU A 397 2.18 -24.10 -23.13
CA LEU A 397 1.84 -23.12 -24.17
C LEU A 397 2.90 -22.01 -24.28
N LEU A 398 3.43 -21.55 -23.16
CA LEU A 398 4.49 -20.55 -23.12
C LEU A 398 5.88 -21.19 -22.96
N PRO A 399 6.93 -20.68 -23.62
CA PRO A 399 6.93 -19.53 -24.53
C PRO A 399 6.16 -19.76 -25.84
N LEU A 400 5.48 -18.72 -26.30
CA LEU A 400 4.64 -18.78 -27.49
C LEU A 400 5.49 -18.76 -28.76
N ALA A 401 5.37 -19.80 -29.58
CA ALA A 401 5.97 -19.82 -30.91
C ALA A 401 5.14 -18.97 -31.88
N VAL A 402 5.75 -17.97 -32.52
CA VAL A 402 5.07 -16.97 -33.38
C VAL A 402 5.63 -16.85 -34.80
N GLU A 403 6.67 -17.60 -35.16
CA GLU A 403 7.29 -17.54 -36.49
C GLU A 403 6.27 -17.86 -37.59
N GLY A 404 5.97 -16.87 -38.44
CA GLY A 404 4.97 -17.00 -39.51
C GLY A 404 3.53 -17.24 -39.05
N ARG A 405 3.23 -17.03 -37.75
CA ARG A 405 1.91 -17.25 -37.15
C ARG A 405 1.14 -15.96 -36.97
N ARG A 406 -0.18 -16.07 -36.84
CA ARG A 406 -1.09 -14.96 -36.58
C ARG A 406 -1.55 -14.96 -35.12
N VAL A 407 -1.18 -13.94 -34.35
CA VAL A 407 -1.56 -13.83 -32.93
C VAL A 407 -2.68 -12.80 -32.76
N ALA A 408 -3.75 -13.16 -32.06
CA ALA A 408 -4.76 -12.18 -31.65
C ALA A 408 -4.40 -11.62 -30.26
N VAL A 409 -4.35 -10.30 -30.11
CA VAL A 409 -4.25 -9.62 -28.81
C VAL A 409 -5.60 -9.03 -28.50
N VAL A 410 -6.27 -9.59 -27.49
CA VAL A 410 -7.70 -9.36 -27.24
C VAL A 410 -7.90 -8.78 -25.85
N GLY A 411 -8.94 -7.98 -25.65
CA GLY A 411 -9.41 -7.56 -24.33
C GLY A 411 -9.28 -6.06 -24.08
N PRO A 412 -10.00 -5.53 -23.08
CA PRO A 412 -10.16 -4.09 -22.86
C PRO A 412 -8.84 -3.40 -22.49
N LEU A 413 -7.84 -4.17 -22.06
CA LEU A 413 -6.51 -3.71 -21.73
C LEU A 413 -5.45 -4.08 -22.78
N ALA A 414 -5.86 -4.63 -23.94
CA ALA A 414 -4.93 -5.03 -25.00
C ALA A 414 -4.16 -3.83 -25.57
N ASP A 415 -4.85 -2.72 -25.80
CA ASP A 415 -4.29 -1.50 -26.42
C ASP A 415 -4.43 -0.26 -25.52
N SER A 416 -4.45 -0.48 -24.20
CA SER A 416 -4.52 0.58 -23.19
C SER A 416 -3.45 0.38 -22.14
N LEU A 417 -2.94 1.49 -21.62
CA LEU A 417 -1.98 1.52 -20.53
C LEU A 417 -2.27 2.79 -19.72
N PHE A 418 -2.64 2.62 -18.46
CA PHE A 418 -3.10 3.71 -17.60
C PHE A 418 -1.98 4.21 -16.69
N GLU A 419 -1.99 5.53 -16.47
CA GLU A 419 -1.38 6.12 -15.27
C GLU A 419 -2.25 5.82 -14.05
N ASP A 420 -1.65 5.79 -12.87
CA ASP A 420 -2.31 5.73 -11.55
C ASP A 420 -2.11 7.05 -10.78
N TRP A 421 -2.67 7.12 -9.58
CA TRP A 421 -2.70 8.34 -8.76
C TRP A 421 -1.34 8.94 -8.44
N TYR A 422 -0.35 8.08 -8.19
CA TYR A 422 0.95 8.47 -7.64
C TYR A 422 2.05 8.42 -8.69
N SER A 423 1.67 8.40 -9.96
CA SER A 423 2.56 8.41 -11.12
C SER A 423 2.85 9.82 -11.64
N GLY A 424 3.96 9.94 -12.37
CA GLY A 424 4.20 11.06 -13.28
C GLY A 424 3.48 10.82 -14.61
N THR A 425 3.55 11.79 -15.52
CA THR A 425 3.09 11.56 -16.89
C THR A 425 4.08 10.64 -17.62
N MET A 426 3.61 9.55 -18.20
CA MET A 426 4.50 8.65 -18.93
C MET A 426 5.07 9.35 -20.18
N PRO A 427 6.40 9.30 -20.41
CA PRO A 427 7.04 9.94 -21.56
C PRO A 427 6.63 9.31 -22.90
N TYR A 428 6.27 8.04 -22.87
CA TYR A 428 5.67 7.26 -23.94
C TYR A 428 4.95 6.07 -23.31
N ARG A 429 4.12 5.37 -24.09
CA ARG A 429 3.40 4.17 -23.65
C ARG A 429 3.64 3.05 -24.65
N VAL A 430 3.95 1.87 -24.16
CA VAL A 430 3.97 0.65 -24.99
C VAL A 430 2.91 -0.30 -24.46
N THR A 431 1.79 -0.38 -25.15
CA THR A 431 0.67 -1.27 -24.80
C THR A 431 1.04 -2.73 -25.05
N ALA A 432 0.28 -3.68 -24.50
CA ALA A 432 0.48 -5.10 -24.79
C ALA A 432 0.41 -5.39 -26.30
N ALA A 433 -0.53 -4.75 -27.00
CA ALA A 433 -0.67 -4.77 -28.43
C ALA A 433 0.58 -4.23 -29.15
N ASP A 434 1.12 -3.07 -28.75
CA ASP A 434 2.32 -2.50 -29.37
C ASP A 434 3.54 -3.40 -29.23
N GLY A 435 3.79 -3.91 -28.02
CA GLY A 435 4.91 -4.79 -27.73
C GLY A 435 4.83 -6.10 -28.52
N LEU A 436 3.68 -6.77 -28.49
CA LEU A 436 3.47 -8.03 -29.21
C LEU A 436 3.49 -7.82 -30.72
N ARG A 437 2.85 -6.77 -31.24
CA ARG A 437 2.85 -6.47 -32.68
C ARG A 437 4.27 -6.28 -33.20
N ALA A 438 5.10 -5.50 -32.49
CA ALA A 438 6.49 -5.30 -32.87
C ALA A 438 7.30 -6.60 -32.82
N ALA A 439 7.17 -7.38 -31.74
CA ALA A 439 7.97 -8.59 -31.52
C ALA A 439 7.55 -9.78 -32.40
N VAL A 440 6.26 -9.89 -32.75
CA VAL A 440 5.71 -10.89 -33.67
C VAL A 440 6.07 -10.54 -35.12
N ALA A 441 5.94 -9.27 -35.52
CA ALA A 441 6.34 -8.82 -36.87
C ALA A 441 7.83 -9.04 -37.12
N ALA A 442 8.68 -8.84 -36.11
CA ALA A 442 10.12 -9.13 -36.18
C ALA A 442 10.44 -10.61 -36.48
N ARG A 443 9.47 -11.51 -36.30
CA ARG A 443 9.54 -12.97 -36.57
C ARG A 443 8.65 -13.39 -37.74
N GLY A 444 8.31 -12.45 -38.63
CA GLY A 444 7.50 -12.71 -39.82
C GLY A 444 6.05 -13.11 -39.54
N GLY A 445 5.55 -12.94 -38.32
CA GLY A 445 4.16 -13.18 -37.96
C GLY A 445 3.26 -11.96 -38.16
N GLU A 446 1.96 -12.15 -37.92
CA GLU A 446 0.93 -11.10 -37.97
C GLU A 446 0.27 -10.94 -36.60
N THR A 447 -0.17 -9.73 -36.26
CA THR A 447 -0.95 -9.47 -35.05
C THR A 447 -2.27 -8.80 -35.40
N VAL A 448 -3.36 -9.32 -34.83
CA VAL A 448 -4.69 -8.71 -34.87
C VAL A 448 -5.04 -8.23 -33.48
N VAL A 449 -5.60 -7.02 -33.36
CA VAL A 449 -5.92 -6.43 -32.05
C VAL A 449 -7.41 -6.13 -32.00
N VAL A 450 -8.08 -6.59 -30.93
CA VAL A 450 -9.51 -6.38 -30.71
C VAL A 450 -9.76 -6.17 -29.22
N GLU A 451 -10.28 -5.02 -28.79
CA GLU A 451 -10.50 -4.75 -27.37
C GLU A 451 -11.66 -5.57 -26.76
N GLY A 452 -12.54 -6.14 -27.59
CA GLY A 452 -13.61 -7.01 -27.12
C GLY A 452 -14.76 -6.25 -26.43
N VAL A 453 -14.86 -4.93 -26.65
CA VAL A 453 -15.90 -4.05 -26.11
C VAL A 453 -16.90 -3.65 -27.17
N ASP A 454 -18.16 -3.50 -26.78
CA ASP A 454 -19.22 -3.10 -27.72
C ASP A 454 -19.02 -1.68 -28.21
N ARG A 455 -19.31 -1.46 -29.50
CA ARG A 455 -19.51 -0.11 -30.03
C ARG A 455 -21.00 0.18 -30.08
N ILE A 456 -21.41 1.28 -29.46
CA ILE A 456 -22.81 1.66 -29.31
C ILE A 456 -23.10 3.05 -29.87
N ALA A 457 -24.38 3.31 -30.14
CA ALA A 457 -24.93 4.65 -30.37
C ALA A 457 -26.12 4.88 -29.42
N LEU A 458 -26.23 6.11 -28.90
CA LEU A 458 -27.28 6.50 -27.95
C LEU A 458 -28.24 7.49 -28.61
N ARG A 459 -29.50 7.08 -28.82
CA ARG A 459 -30.53 7.92 -29.43
C ARG A 459 -31.42 8.58 -28.37
N ALA A 460 -31.44 9.90 -28.33
CA ALA A 460 -32.28 10.68 -27.42
C ALA A 460 -33.77 10.48 -27.76
N ALA A 461 -34.59 10.23 -26.76
CA ALA A 461 -36.03 10.09 -26.90
C ALA A 461 -36.74 11.42 -27.14
N SER A 462 -36.20 12.54 -26.62
CA SER A 462 -36.82 13.87 -26.74
C SER A 462 -36.78 14.43 -28.17
N THR A 463 -35.68 14.22 -28.89
CA THR A 463 -35.45 14.80 -30.22
C THR A 463 -35.35 13.74 -31.33
N GLY A 464 -35.06 12.48 -30.99
CA GLY A 464 -34.76 11.43 -31.96
C GLY A 464 -33.32 11.46 -32.51
N GLY A 465 -32.51 12.47 -32.16
CA GLY A 465 -31.10 12.58 -32.56
C GLY A 465 -30.17 11.64 -31.79
N LEU A 466 -28.92 11.56 -32.22
CA LEU A 466 -27.87 10.76 -31.59
C LEU A 466 -26.94 11.62 -30.73
N LEU A 467 -26.52 11.11 -29.58
CA LEU A 467 -25.43 11.68 -28.81
C LEU A 467 -24.16 11.67 -29.68
N THR A 468 -23.62 12.85 -29.96
CA THR A 468 -22.60 13.07 -30.98
C THR A 468 -21.53 14.01 -30.44
N ALA A 469 -20.26 13.70 -30.68
CA ALA A 469 -19.18 14.64 -30.41
C ALA A 469 -19.16 15.76 -31.47
N GLY A 470 -19.14 17.02 -31.03
CA GLY A 470 -18.89 18.19 -31.86
C GLY A 470 -17.43 18.29 -32.29
N ALA A 471 -17.11 19.22 -33.19
CA ALA A 471 -15.73 19.43 -33.64
C ALA A 471 -14.78 19.88 -32.52
N ASP A 472 -15.32 20.47 -31.46
CA ASP A 472 -14.66 20.85 -30.21
C ASP A 472 -14.69 19.74 -29.14
N ALA A 473 -15.08 18.53 -29.53
CA ALA A 473 -15.29 17.35 -28.68
C ALA A 473 -16.44 17.47 -27.64
N ARG A 474 -17.18 18.58 -27.57
CA ARG A 474 -18.36 18.70 -26.71
C ARG A 474 -19.47 17.77 -27.19
N LEU A 475 -20.18 17.12 -26.27
CA LEU A 475 -21.25 16.19 -26.62
C LEU A 475 -22.59 16.93 -26.73
N ALA A 476 -23.27 16.72 -27.85
CA ALA A 476 -24.60 17.24 -28.13
C ALA A 476 -25.43 16.16 -28.83
N VAL A 477 -26.75 16.25 -28.73
CA VAL A 477 -27.67 15.45 -29.52
C VAL A 477 -27.85 16.10 -30.89
N ALA A 478 -27.49 15.38 -31.95
CA ALA A 478 -27.54 15.87 -33.32
C ALA A 478 -28.32 14.91 -34.24
N ASP A 479 -28.92 15.45 -35.29
CA ASP A 479 -29.54 14.67 -36.36
C ASP A 479 -28.44 14.16 -37.31
N THR A 480 -27.92 12.97 -37.00
CA THR A 480 -26.92 12.26 -37.80
C THR A 480 -27.24 10.77 -37.88
N GLU A 481 -26.54 10.05 -38.74
CA GLU A 481 -26.71 8.63 -38.95
C GLU A 481 -25.90 7.82 -37.94
N VAL A 482 -26.39 6.63 -37.57
CA VAL A 482 -25.70 5.71 -36.63
C VAL A 482 -24.30 5.33 -37.15
N GLY A 483 -24.08 5.37 -38.47
CA GLY A 483 -22.81 5.07 -39.10
C GLY A 483 -21.72 6.14 -38.93
N ASP A 484 -22.05 7.33 -38.41
CA ASP A 484 -21.08 8.38 -38.14
C ASP A 484 -20.24 8.06 -36.89
N ASP A 485 -18.92 7.98 -37.02
CA ASP A 485 -18.00 7.75 -35.89
C ASP A 485 -18.15 8.82 -34.80
N ALA A 486 -18.60 10.03 -35.13
CA ALA A 486 -18.88 11.07 -34.15
C ALA A 486 -20.00 10.68 -33.18
N ALA A 487 -20.94 9.83 -33.61
CA ALA A 487 -22.12 9.39 -32.87
C ALA A 487 -21.95 7.99 -32.23
N GLN A 488 -20.76 7.41 -32.34
CA GLN A 488 -20.46 6.07 -31.82
C GLN A 488 -19.49 6.14 -30.63
N PHE A 489 -19.68 5.24 -29.66
CA PHE A 489 -18.85 5.12 -28.47
C PHE A 489 -18.49 3.66 -28.21
N ASP A 490 -17.21 3.38 -27.97
CA ASP A 490 -16.76 2.12 -27.40
C ASP A 490 -17.13 2.10 -25.91
N LEU A 491 -17.79 1.05 -25.45
CA LEU A 491 -18.35 0.92 -24.11
C LEU A 491 -17.56 -0.08 -23.27
N PHE A 492 -16.77 0.42 -22.33
CA PHE A 492 -16.01 -0.41 -21.39
C PHE A 492 -16.82 -0.61 -20.10
N ASP A 493 -16.91 -1.86 -19.64
CA ASP A 493 -17.61 -2.23 -18.40
C ASP A 493 -16.61 -2.75 -17.36
N TRP A 494 -16.46 -1.98 -16.28
CA TRP A 494 -15.47 -2.18 -15.23
C TRP A 494 -16.04 -2.85 -13.97
N ASP A 495 -17.19 -3.53 -14.08
CA ASP A 495 -17.99 -4.10 -12.98
C ASP A 495 -18.88 -3.09 -12.25
N LEU A 496 -19.82 -3.61 -11.46
CA LEU A 496 -20.77 -2.88 -10.62
C LEU A 496 -21.62 -1.88 -11.43
N GLY A 497 -21.74 -2.08 -12.74
CA GLY A 497 -22.42 -1.20 -13.69
C GLY A 497 -21.69 0.11 -13.97
N VAL A 498 -20.40 0.23 -13.60
CA VAL A 498 -19.57 1.40 -13.87
C VAL A 498 -18.96 1.29 -15.27
N LEU A 499 -19.29 2.26 -16.11
CA LEU A 499 -18.98 2.29 -17.53
C LEU A 499 -18.10 3.50 -17.87
N THR A 500 -17.21 3.34 -18.85
CA THR A 500 -16.55 4.47 -19.51
C THR A 500 -16.85 4.44 -21.01
N LEU A 501 -17.04 5.62 -21.61
CA LEU A 501 -17.44 5.79 -23.00
C LEU A 501 -16.31 6.44 -23.80
N ARG A 502 -15.71 5.74 -24.77
CA ARG A 502 -14.69 6.34 -25.65
C ARG A 502 -15.28 6.64 -27.02
N ASN A 503 -15.31 7.91 -27.42
CA ASN A 503 -15.88 8.30 -28.72
C ASN A 503 -15.00 7.77 -29.88
N ALA A 504 -15.65 7.15 -30.87
CA ALA A 504 -14.95 6.50 -31.97
C ALA A 504 -14.18 7.47 -32.88
N ARG A 505 -14.66 8.72 -33.02
CA ARG A 505 -13.98 9.73 -33.86
C ARG A 505 -12.81 10.39 -33.14
N THR A 506 -12.98 10.78 -31.87
CA THR A 506 -11.91 11.48 -31.14
C THR A 506 -10.87 10.54 -30.54
N GLY A 507 -11.21 9.25 -30.33
CA GLY A 507 -10.45 8.35 -29.47
C GLY A 507 -10.46 8.76 -28.00
N ARG A 508 -11.31 9.75 -27.67
CA ARG A 508 -11.55 10.46 -26.41
C ARG A 508 -12.47 9.73 -25.44
N TYR A 509 -12.11 9.55 -24.17
CA TYR A 509 -13.12 9.25 -23.15
C TYR A 509 -14.02 10.47 -22.94
N ALA A 510 -15.33 10.21 -22.86
CA ALA A 510 -16.31 11.17 -22.42
C ALA A 510 -16.12 11.43 -20.92
N GLY A 511 -16.15 12.69 -20.52
CA GLY A 511 -16.09 13.09 -19.13
C GLY A 511 -16.84 14.39 -18.89
N LEU A 512 -17.12 14.67 -17.63
CA LEU A 512 -17.69 15.95 -17.21
C LEU A 512 -16.68 17.08 -17.40
N VAL A 513 -17.21 18.25 -17.73
CA VAL A 513 -16.48 19.52 -17.70
C VAL A 513 -16.85 20.25 -16.42
N ASP A 514 -15.91 20.41 -15.49
CA ASP A 514 -16.19 20.92 -14.14
C ASP A 514 -16.93 22.26 -14.12
N ALA A 515 -16.56 23.16 -15.04
CA ALA A 515 -17.06 24.53 -15.08
C ALA A 515 -18.57 24.62 -15.34
N ASP A 516 -19.14 23.70 -16.14
CA ASP A 516 -20.53 23.79 -16.61
C ASP A 516 -21.31 22.47 -16.53
N GLN A 517 -20.67 21.39 -16.08
CA GLN A 517 -21.23 20.04 -15.97
C GLN A 517 -21.72 19.45 -17.31
N SER A 518 -21.29 20.02 -18.44
CA SER A 518 -21.48 19.43 -19.75
C SER A 518 -20.56 18.24 -19.98
N LEU A 519 -20.81 17.48 -21.04
CA LEU A 519 -19.95 16.36 -21.44
C LEU A 519 -19.03 16.73 -22.59
N ALA A 520 -17.79 16.25 -22.53
CA ALA A 520 -16.81 16.35 -23.63
C ALA A 520 -16.04 15.02 -23.79
N ALA A 521 -15.75 14.63 -25.03
CA ALA A 521 -14.96 13.44 -25.37
C ALA A 521 -13.50 13.80 -25.69
N ASP A 522 -12.79 14.39 -24.71
CA ASP A 522 -11.42 14.91 -24.82
C ASP A 522 -10.42 14.28 -23.83
N ARG A 523 -10.91 13.46 -22.90
CA ARG A 523 -10.12 12.85 -21.81
C ARG A 523 -9.30 11.65 -22.29
N VAL A 524 -7.99 11.65 -22.00
CA VAL A 524 -7.07 10.56 -22.45
C VAL A 524 -7.40 9.23 -21.78
N GLN A 525 -7.75 9.28 -20.50
CA GLN A 525 -8.09 8.15 -19.64
C GLN A 525 -8.94 8.66 -18.47
N PRO A 526 -9.62 7.77 -17.73
CA PRO A 526 -10.06 8.06 -16.37
C PRO A 526 -8.87 8.51 -15.50
N ALA A 527 -9.06 9.60 -14.75
CA ALA A 527 -8.04 10.15 -13.85
C ALA A 527 -8.65 11.14 -12.85
N GLY A 528 -7.85 11.60 -11.87
CA GLY A 528 -8.18 12.73 -10.99
C GLY A 528 -9.09 12.38 -9.81
N TRP A 529 -9.10 13.22 -8.76
CA TRP A 529 -9.72 12.92 -7.44
C TRP A 529 -11.18 12.55 -7.55
N ASP A 530 -11.86 13.36 -8.34
CA ASP A 530 -13.19 13.09 -8.83
C ASP A 530 -13.05 12.53 -10.25
N VAL A 531 -13.34 11.25 -10.43
CA VAL A 531 -13.20 10.57 -11.73
C VAL A 531 -14.41 10.89 -12.60
N HIS A 532 -14.28 11.91 -13.45
CA HIS A 532 -15.36 12.49 -14.24
C HIS A 532 -15.79 11.65 -15.45
N GLU A 533 -15.04 10.61 -15.81
CA GLU A 533 -15.21 9.77 -16.98
C GLU A 533 -16.12 8.54 -16.75
N THR A 534 -16.67 8.41 -15.55
CA THR A 534 -17.42 7.22 -15.11
C THR A 534 -18.94 7.44 -15.11
N PHE A 535 -19.66 6.50 -15.72
CA PHE A 535 -21.11 6.57 -15.91
C PHE A 535 -21.83 5.26 -15.59
N ARG A 536 -23.15 5.33 -15.43
CA ARG A 536 -24.10 4.21 -15.42
C ARG A 536 -25.17 4.45 -16.48
N LEU A 537 -25.58 3.40 -17.17
CA LEU A 537 -26.79 3.39 -18.00
C LEU A 537 -27.88 2.67 -17.21
N GLU A 538 -28.75 3.45 -16.55
CA GLU A 538 -29.78 2.91 -15.66
C GLU A 538 -31.10 2.70 -16.42
N PRO A 539 -31.80 1.56 -16.26
CA PRO A 539 -33.08 1.33 -16.94
C PRO A 539 -34.13 2.39 -16.60
N ALA A 540 -34.77 2.96 -17.63
CA ALA A 540 -35.81 3.99 -17.53
C ALA A 540 -37.21 3.51 -18.01
N GLY A 541 -37.35 2.23 -18.37
CA GLY A 541 -38.58 1.65 -18.94
C GLY A 541 -38.62 1.65 -20.47
N ASP A 542 -39.47 0.81 -21.07
CA ASP A 542 -39.66 0.69 -22.52
C ASP A 542 -38.37 0.48 -23.34
N GLY A 543 -37.36 -0.18 -22.76
CA GLY A 543 -36.05 -0.42 -23.40
C GLY A 543 -35.14 0.82 -23.48
N LYS A 544 -35.47 1.89 -22.74
CA LYS A 544 -34.67 3.10 -22.63
C LYS A 544 -33.81 3.10 -21.36
N GLU A 545 -32.75 3.90 -21.40
CA GLU A 545 -31.77 4.03 -20.33
C GLU A 545 -31.50 5.51 -20.04
N ALA A 546 -31.26 5.86 -18.78
CA ALA A 546 -30.80 7.18 -18.36
C ALA A 546 -29.29 7.13 -18.09
N LEU A 547 -28.54 8.06 -18.68
CA LEU A 547 -27.11 8.19 -18.43
C LEU A 547 -26.88 8.96 -17.14
N ARG A 548 -26.25 8.34 -16.15
CA ARG A 548 -25.94 8.90 -14.85
C ARG A 548 -24.43 8.98 -14.65
N SER A 549 -23.90 10.11 -14.19
CA SER A 549 -22.50 10.19 -13.74
C SER A 549 -22.34 9.45 -12.40
N VAL A 550 -21.30 8.64 -12.29
CA VAL A 550 -20.93 8.00 -11.01
C VAL A 550 -20.39 9.05 -10.04
N CYS A 551 -19.51 9.93 -10.51
CA CYS A 551 -18.91 11.01 -9.72
C CYS A 551 -19.95 11.92 -9.06
N THR A 552 -20.91 12.46 -9.82
CA THR A 552 -21.88 13.44 -9.26
C THR A 552 -23.21 12.82 -8.82
N GLY A 553 -23.48 11.58 -9.22
CA GLY A 553 -24.77 10.92 -9.03
C GLY A 553 -25.93 11.52 -9.83
N ARG A 554 -25.68 12.52 -10.70
CA ARG A 554 -26.69 13.22 -11.51
C ARG A 554 -26.88 12.60 -12.88
N TYR A 555 -27.98 12.94 -13.55
CA TYR A 555 -28.38 12.40 -14.84
C TYR A 555 -28.24 13.41 -15.98
N ALA A 556 -27.97 12.90 -17.17
CA ALA A 556 -27.89 13.67 -18.39
C ALA A 556 -29.24 14.30 -18.77
N VAL A 557 -29.19 15.54 -19.23
CA VAL A 557 -30.30 16.30 -19.82
C VAL A 557 -29.84 16.88 -21.15
N VAL A 558 -30.79 17.14 -22.05
CA VAL A 558 -30.55 17.73 -23.36
C VAL A 558 -31.19 19.11 -23.40
N ASP A 559 -30.41 20.13 -23.76
CA ASP A 559 -30.95 21.44 -24.06
C ASP A 559 -31.77 21.39 -25.37
N PRO A 560 -33.06 21.74 -25.36
CA PRO A 560 -33.93 21.54 -26.52
C PRO A 560 -33.63 22.49 -27.69
N ALA A 561 -32.89 23.59 -27.48
CA ALA A 561 -32.59 24.55 -28.51
C ALA A 561 -31.26 24.27 -29.22
N SER A 562 -30.25 23.86 -28.45
CA SER A 562 -28.88 23.65 -28.91
C SER A 562 -28.51 22.17 -29.06
N GLY A 563 -29.27 21.26 -28.42
CA GLY A 563 -28.94 19.85 -28.32
C GLY A 563 -27.81 19.55 -27.33
N ALA A 564 -27.23 20.55 -26.67
CA ALA A 564 -26.11 20.36 -25.75
C ALA A 564 -26.48 19.43 -24.59
N VAL A 565 -25.56 18.55 -24.19
CA VAL A 565 -25.79 17.59 -23.10
C VAL A 565 -25.05 18.02 -21.84
N ALA A 566 -25.78 18.07 -20.73
CA ALA A 566 -25.23 18.33 -19.40
C ALA A 566 -25.76 17.34 -18.37
N VAL A 567 -25.00 17.07 -17.31
CA VAL A 567 -25.35 16.07 -16.28
C VAL A 567 -25.79 16.76 -15.00
N THR A 568 -27.02 17.26 -15.01
CA THR A 568 -27.54 18.15 -13.96
C THR A 568 -28.83 17.67 -13.31
N ALA A 569 -29.58 16.76 -13.91
CA ALA A 569 -30.84 16.27 -13.35
C ALA A 569 -30.59 15.45 -12.07
N GLN A 570 -31.43 15.64 -11.05
CA GLN A 570 -31.32 14.93 -9.77
C GLN A 570 -32.00 13.55 -9.79
N HIS A 571 -33.04 13.40 -10.62
CA HIS A 571 -33.84 12.19 -10.69
C HIS A 571 -33.90 11.66 -12.13
N ALA A 572 -33.93 10.34 -12.28
CA ALA A 572 -34.03 9.69 -13.59
C ALA A 572 -35.30 10.05 -14.37
N ALA A 573 -36.38 10.45 -13.67
CA ALA A 573 -37.63 10.88 -14.31
C ALA A 573 -37.50 12.21 -15.07
N ASP A 574 -36.55 13.06 -14.66
CA ASP A 574 -36.27 14.38 -15.26
C ASP A 574 -35.14 14.33 -16.29
N ALA A 575 -34.53 13.15 -16.47
CA ALA A 575 -33.39 12.93 -17.35
C ALA A 575 -33.81 12.78 -18.82
N GLU A 576 -32.86 13.00 -19.72
CA GLU A 576 -32.97 12.47 -21.08
C GLU A 576 -32.91 10.93 -21.03
N HIS A 577 -33.79 10.30 -21.80
CA HIS A 577 -33.79 8.85 -21.95
C HIS A 577 -33.24 8.46 -23.32
N PHE A 578 -32.26 7.57 -23.33
CA PHE A 578 -31.61 7.10 -24.54
C PHE A 578 -32.08 5.69 -24.90
N THR A 579 -32.27 5.44 -26.20
CA THR A 579 -32.31 4.08 -26.73
C THR A 579 -30.91 3.71 -27.19
N ARG A 580 -30.32 2.68 -26.58
CA ARG A 580 -29.00 2.15 -26.95
C ARG A 580 -29.12 1.19 -28.13
N THR A 581 -28.29 1.40 -29.14
CA THR A 581 -28.13 0.48 -30.28
C THR A 581 -26.69 -0.02 -30.30
N VAL A 582 -26.50 -1.34 -30.32
CA VAL A 582 -25.19 -1.96 -30.55
C VAL A 582 -24.89 -1.87 -32.05
N VAL A 583 -23.86 -1.11 -32.40
CA VAL A 583 -23.37 -0.90 -33.77
C VAL A 583 -22.39 -2.00 -34.15
N ARG A 584 -21.52 -2.40 -33.21
CA ARG A 584 -20.63 -3.56 -33.33
C ARG A 584 -20.61 -4.33 -32.02
N ASP A 585 -20.73 -5.64 -32.13
CA ASP A 585 -20.64 -6.58 -31.02
C ASP A 585 -19.17 -6.92 -30.77
N GLY A 586 -18.61 -6.39 -29.69
CA GLY A 586 -17.19 -6.50 -29.39
C GLY A 586 -16.77 -7.94 -29.08
N VAL A 587 -17.64 -8.68 -28.40
CA VAL A 587 -17.39 -10.09 -28.05
C VAL A 587 -17.36 -10.94 -29.32
N ALA A 588 -18.29 -10.71 -30.26
CA ALA A 588 -18.29 -11.41 -31.53
C ALA A 588 -17.04 -11.09 -32.39
N GLU A 589 -16.58 -9.84 -32.40
CA GLU A 589 -15.32 -9.46 -33.07
C GLU A 589 -14.11 -10.16 -32.43
N ALA A 590 -14.05 -10.22 -31.11
CA ALA A 590 -13.00 -10.91 -30.36
C ALA A 590 -12.98 -12.42 -30.67
N VAL A 591 -14.15 -13.06 -30.68
CA VAL A 591 -14.32 -14.48 -31.06
C VAL A 591 -13.86 -14.71 -32.51
N ALA A 592 -14.22 -13.83 -33.44
CA ALA A 592 -13.78 -13.95 -34.84
C ALA A 592 -12.26 -13.80 -34.98
N ALA A 593 -11.65 -12.84 -34.27
CA ALA A 593 -10.20 -12.68 -34.24
C ALA A 593 -9.49 -13.90 -33.63
N ALA A 594 -10.01 -14.43 -32.52
CA ALA A 594 -9.49 -15.63 -31.87
C ALA A 594 -9.57 -16.88 -32.78
N ALA A 595 -10.72 -17.08 -33.44
CA ALA A 595 -10.91 -18.19 -34.38
C ALA A 595 -9.96 -18.08 -35.59
N GLY A 596 -9.71 -16.87 -36.08
CA GLY A 596 -8.82 -16.58 -37.20
C GLY A 596 -7.33 -16.49 -36.85
N ALA A 597 -6.96 -16.70 -35.58
CA ALA A 597 -5.58 -16.65 -35.10
C ALA A 597 -5.08 -18.06 -34.69
N ASP A 598 -3.76 -18.17 -34.63
CA ASP A 598 -3.00 -19.33 -34.19
C ASP A 598 -2.93 -19.48 -32.66
N ALA A 599 -3.03 -18.35 -31.96
CA ALA A 599 -3.02 -18.23 -30.51
C ALA A 599 -3.60 -16.85 -30.12
N VAL A 600 -4.09 -16.75 -28.90
CA VAL A 600 -4.60 -15.50 -28.33
C VAL A 600 -3.79 -15.08 -27.12
N VAL A 601 -3.52 -13.79 -26.99
CA VAL A 601 -3.12 -13.14 -25.74
C VAL A 601 -4.29 -12.26 -25.32
N LEU A 602 -5.03 -12.69 -24.29
CA LEU A 602 -6.18 -11.97 -23.75
C LEU A 602 -5.76 -11.17 -22.52
N VAL A 603 -5.95 -9.86 -22.55
CA VAL A 603 -5.55 -8.93 -21.48
C VAL A 603 -6.79 -8.35 -20.79
N VAL A 604 -6.97 -8.70 -19.52
CA VAL A 604 -8.09 -8.26 -18.66
C VAL A 604 -7.56 -7.80 -17.30
N GLY A 605 -8.39 -7.14 -16.50
CA GLY A 605 -8.01 -6.67 -15.16
C GLY A 605 -8.85 -5.48 -14.73
N ASN A 606 -8.20 -4.43 -14.21
CA ASN A 606 -8.84 -3.18 -13.81
C ASN A 606 -8.22 -1.94 -14.46
N ASP A 607 -8.96 -0.84 -14.41
CA ASP A 607 -8.41 0.52 -14.47
C ASP A 607 -8.00 0.92 -13.03
N PRO A 608 -6.82 1.53 -12.80
CA PRO A 608 -6.37 1.95 -11.45
C PRO A 608 -7.27 2.99 -10.76
N HIS A 609 -8.15 3.68 -11.51
CA HIS A 609 -9.01 4.74 -10.98
C HIS A 609 -10.46 4.29 -10.73
N ILE A 610 -10.81 3.03 -11.03
CA ILE A 610 -12.20 2.57 -11.03
C ILE A 610 -12.40 1.35 -10.14
N ASN A 611 -13.41 1.40 -9.26
CA ASN A 611 -13.87 0.28 -8.43
C ASN A 611 -12.82 -0.29 -7.45
N GLY A 612 -11.77 0.48 -7.18
CA GLY A 612 -10.70 0.22 -6.22
C GLY A 612 -9.64 1.27 -6.43
N ARG A 613 -9.41 2.13 -5.43
CA ARG A 613 -8.42 3.22 -5.46
C ARG A 613 -8.34 3.89 -4.09
N GLU A 614 -7.45 4.86 -3.93
CA GLU A 614 -7.55 5.80 -2.81
C GLU A 614 -8.97 6.39 -2.72
N THR A 615 -9.53 6.45 -1.49
CA THR A 615 -10.93 6.81 -1.16
C THR A 615 -12.03 5.79 -1.52
N GLN A 616 -11.68 4.63 -2.08
CA GLN A 616 -12.66 3.62 -2.46
C GLN A 616 -12.10 2.19 -2.38
N ASP A 617 -12.59 1.39 -1.42
CA ASP A 617 -12.25 -0.03 -1.39
C ASP A 617 -13.02 -0.84 -2.45
N ARG A 618 -12.50 -2.01 -2.81
CA ARG A 618 -13.18 -2.95 -3.72
C ARG A 618 -14.34 -3.64 -3.00
N ALA A 619 -15.44 -3.86 -3.73
CA ALA A 619 -16.56 -4.63 -3.21
C ALA A 619 -16.26 -6.13 -3.07
N GLY A 620 -15.33 -6.66 -3.87
CA GLY A 620 -14.95 -8.07 -3.89
C GLY A 620 -13.67 -8.31 -4.70
N ILE A 621 -13.32 -9.59 -4.91
CA ILE A 621 -12.08 -10.00 -5.59
C ILE A 621 -12.30 -10.65 -6.95
N SER A 622 -13.53 -10.69 -7.46
CA SER A 622 -13.86 -11.26 -8.76
C SER A 622 -13.47 -10.35 -9.92
N LEU A 623 -13.19 -10.91 -11.09
CA LEU A 623 -13.10 -10.13 -12.33
C LEU A 623 -14.46 -9.53 -12.68
N ALA A 624 -14.45 -8.41 -13.41
CA ALA A 624 -15.66 -7.84 -13.96
C ALA A 624 -16.43 -8.90 -14.76
N PRO A 625 -17.76 -9.04 -14.59
CA PRO A 625 -18.55 -10.03 -15.31
C PRO A 625 -18.40 -9.97 -16.83
N ALA A 626 -18.24 -8.77 -17.40
CA ALA A 626 -17.97 -8.58 -18.82
C ALA A 626 -16.62 -9.16 -19.26
N HIS A 627 -15.57 -8.99 -18.44
CA HIS A 627 -14.24 -9.55 -18.70
C HIS A 627 -14.24 -11.07 -18.60
N GLU A 628 -14.93 -11.64 -17.60
CA GLU A 628 -15.09 -13.08 -17.44
C GLU A 628 -15.89 -13.70 -18.60
N ALA A 629 -16.95 -13.03 -19.06
CA ALA A 629 -17.72 -13.47 -20.23
C ALA A 629 -16.88 -13.46 -21.51
N LEU A 630 -16.14 -12.37 -21.77
CA LEU A 630 -15.22 -12.27 -22.90
C LEU A 630 -14.15 -13.39 -22.87
N LEU A 631 -13.58 -13.64 -21.70
CA LEU A 631 -12.61 -14.72 -21.49
C LEU A 631 -13.17 -16.08 -21.91
N ARG A 632 -14.38 -16.41 -21.45
CA ARG A 632 -15.00 -17.71 -21.75
C ARG A 632 -15.27 -17.90 -23.24
N GLU A 633 -15.80 -16.87 -23.91
CA GLU A 633 -16.09 -16.92 -25.34
C GLU A 633 -14.81 -17.01 -26.18
N VAL A 634 -13.77 -16.24 -25.85
CA VAL A 634 -12.46 -16.29 -26.53
C VAL A 634 -11.80 -17.66 -26.36
N VAL A 635 -11.78 -18.20 -25.14
CA VAL A 635 -11.19 -19.53 -24.88
C VAL A 635 -11.97 -20.63 -25.60
N ALA A 636 -13.30 -20.52 -25.68
CA ALA A 636 -14.12 -21.46 -26.45
C ALA A 636 -13.80 -21.41 -27.95
N ALA A 637 -13.51 -20.23 -28.50
CA ALA A 637 -13.12 -20.05 -29.89
C ALA A 637 -11.67 -20.51 -30.18
N ARG A 638 -10.75 -20.31 -29.23
CA ARG A 638 -9.33 -20.65 -29.36
C ARG A 638 -8.73 -21.13 -28.03
N PRO A 639 -8.63 -22.45 -27.81
CA PRO A 639 -8.03 -23.02 -26.59
C PRO A 639 -6.55 -22.64 -26.38
N GLU A 640 -5.81 -22.31 -27.44
CA GLU A 640 -4.46 -21.74 -27.38
C GLU A 640 -4.47 -20.26 -26.92
N THR A 641 -5.11 -19.99 -25.77
CA THR A 641 -5.21 -18.66 -25.16
C THR A 641 -4.27 -18.53 -23.97
N VAL A 642 -3.49 -17.45 -23.96
CA VAL A 642 -2.74 -16.94 -22.81
C VAL A 642 -3.58 -15.85 -22.16
N LEU A 643 -3.94 -16.01 -20.89
CA LEU A 643 -4.57 -14.95 -20.11
C LEU A 643 -3.50 -14.10 -19.43
N VAL A 644 -3.55 -12.79 -19.63
CA VAL A 644 -2.79 -11.79 -18.89
C VAL A 644 -3.75 -11.03 -18.01
N VAL A 645 -3.60 -11.16 -16.69
CA VAL A 645 -4.29 -10.32 -15.72
C VAL A 645 -3.38 -9.12 -15.44
N MET A 646 -3.75 -7.94 -15.95
CA MET A 646 -3.06 -6.68 -15.66
C MET A 646 -3.83 -5.94 -14.57
N SER A 647 -3.32 -5.96 -13.34
CA SER A 647 -4.09 -5.48 -12.20
C SER A 647 -3.29 -4.93 -11.03
N SER A 648 -3.94 -4.01 -10.32
CA SER A 648 -3.58 -3.44 -9.01
C SER A 648 -3.73 -4.45 -7.86
N TYR A 649 -4.53 -5.52 -8.07
CA TYR A 649 -5.00 -6.41 -7.00
C TYR A 649 -4.96 -7.90 -7.36
N PRO A 650 -5.02 -8.80 -6.37
CA PRO A 650 -5.35 -10.20 -6.59
C PRO A 650 -6.79 -10.36 -7.11
N TYR A 651 -6.98 -11.31 -8.02
CA TYR A 651 -8.29 -11.70 -8.54
C TYR A 651 -8.57 -13.19 -8.33
N ALA A 652 -9.79 -13.51 -7.91
CA ALA A 652 -10.30 -14.87 -7.88
C ALA A 652 -10.61 -15.34 -9.31
N VAL A 653 -9.63 -15.97 -9.95
CA VAL A 653 -9.71 -16.45 -11.34
C VAL A 653 -9.80 -17.98 -11.42
N ASP A 654 -10.56 -18.60 -10.51
CA ASP A 654 -10.72 -20.06 -10.40
C ASP A 654 -11.12 -20.72 -11.72
N TRP A 655 -12.03 -20.09 -12.48
CA TRP A 655 -12.43 -20.61 -13.79
C TRP A 655 -11.25 -20.62 -14.77
N ALA A 656 -10.45 -19.55 -14.80
CA ALA A 656 -9.27 -19.48 -15.66
C ALA A 656 -8.20 -20.50 -15.26
N ASP A 657 -7.96 -20.68 -13.96
CA ASP A 657 -7.04 -21.71 -13.45
C ASP A 657 -7.48 -23.12 -13.88
N ALA A 658 -8.78 -23.39 -14.00
CA ALA A 658 -9.27 -24.67 -14.50
C ALA A 658 -9.20 -24.83 -16.03
N HIS A 659 -9.46 -23.76 -16.80
CA HIS A 659 -9.76 -23.87 -18.24
C HIS A 659 -8.72 -23.26 -19.18
N VAL A 660 -7.88 -22.34 -18.71
CA VAL A 660 -6.89 -21.64 -19.54
C VAL A 660 -5.53 -22.31 -19.39
N PRO A 661 -4.80 -22.62 -20.49
CA PRO A 661 -3.51 -23.29 -20.41
C PRO A 661 -2.41 -22.43 -19.76
N ALA A 662 -2.40 -21.12 -20.03
CA ALA A 662 -1.40 -20.21 -19.47
C ALA A 662 -2.04 -18.96 -18.84
N VAL A 663 -1.61 -18.62 -17.63
CA VAL A 663 -2.06 -17.44 -16.90
C VAL A 663 -0.83 -16.67 -16.41
N LEU A 664 -0.76 -15.39 -16.79
CA LEU A 664 0.25 -14.42 -16.37
C LEU A 664 -0.43 -13.34 -15.52
N TRP A 665 0.29 -12.81 -14.54
CA TRP A 665 -0.05 -11.56 -13.89
C TRP A 665 1.07 -10.54 -14.10
N THR A 666 0.65 -9.31 -14.36
CA THR A 666 1.49 -8.11 -14.28
C THR A 666 0.72 -7.06 -13.48
N SER A 667 1.42 -6.24 -12.70
CA SER A 667 0.83 -4.99 -12.24
C SER A 667 0.64 -4.04 -13.42
N HIS A 668 0.12 -2.84 -13.16
CA HIS A 668 0.32 -1.72 -14.08
C HIS A 668 1.84 -1.42 -14.16
N GLY A 669 2.50 -1.95 -15.19
CA GLY A 669 3.94 -2.10 -15.28
C GLY A 669 4.71 -0.86 -15.75
N GLY A 670 4.08 0.32 -15.72
CA GLY A 670 4.66 1.56 -16.22
C GLY A 670 4.85 1.59 -17.74
N GLN A 671 5.72 2.48 -18.20
CA GLN A 671 5.87 2.85 -19.62
C GLN A 671 6.34 1.71 -20.55
N GLU A 672 6.93 0.65 -19.98
CA GLU A 672 7.53 -0.48 -20.72
C GLU A 672 6.72 -1.79 -20.67
N THR A 673 5.51 -1.77 -20.09
CA THR A 673 4.67 -2.95 -19.86
C THR A 673 4.56 -3.87 -21.09
N GLY A 674 4.28 -3.30 -22.28
CA GLY A 674 4.12 -4.06 -23.50
C GLY A 674 5.38 -4.77 -23.99
N ARG A 675 6.55 -4.13 -23.89
CA ARG A 675 7.83 -4.75 -24.27
C ARG A 675 8.19 -5.87 -23.31
N ALA A 676 7.97 -5.66 -22.01
CA ALA A 676 8.16 -6.67 -20.97
C ALA A 676 7.28 -7.90 -21.19
N LEU A 677 5.97 -7.69 -21.43
CA LEU A 677 5.02 -8.77 -21.73
C LEU A 677 5.43 -9.54 -22.98
N ALA A 678 5.79 -8.85 -24.08
CA ALA A 678 6.24 -9.50 -25.30
C ALA A 678 7.51 -10.33 -25.07
N ALA A 679 8.49 -9.80 -24.34
CA ALA A 679 9.73 -10.50 -24.02
C ALA A 679 9.47 -11.79 -23.23
N VAL A 680 8.59 -11.75 -22.23
CA VAL A 680 8.22 -12.94 -21.45
C VAL A 680 7.37 -13.91 -22.26
N ILE A 681 6.31 -13.47 -22.93
CA ILE A 681 5.40 -14.34 -23.69
C ILE A 681 6.16 -15.09 -24.80
N LEU A 682 7.07 -14.42 -25.50
CA LEU A 682 7.86 -15.02 -26.58
C LEU A 682 9.13 -15.74 -26.08
N GLY A 683 9.41 -15.66 -24.78
CA GLY A 683 10.55 -16.34 -24.15
C GLY A 683 11.91 -15.74 -24.46
N GLU A 684 11.96 -14.46 -24.83
CA GLU A 684 13.20 -13.67 -24.85
C GLU A 684 13.70 -13.41 -23.43
N ALA A 685 12.77 -13.26 -22.48
CA ALA A 685 13.01 -13.19 -21.05
C ALA A 685 12.36 -14.38 -20.31
N ASP A 686 12.95 -14.77 -19.18
CA ASP A 686 12.36 -15.74 -18.25
C ASP A 686 11.40 -15.00 -17.30
N PRO A 687 10.20 -15.54 -17.01
CA PRO A 687 9.33 -14.99 -15.98
C PRO A 687 9.99 -15.18 -14.61
N ALA A 688 10.45 -14.07 -14.03
CA ALA A 688 11.20 -14.08 -12.78
C ALA A 688 10.39 -13.55 -11.57
N GLY A 689 9.18 -13.04 -11.80
CA GLY A 689 8.34 -12.52 -10.74
C GLY A 689 7.78 -13.62 -9.84
N ARG A 690 7.52 -13.29 -8.57
CA ARG A 690 6.86 -14.14 -7.57
C ARG A 690 5.77 -13.34 -6.87
N LEU A 691 4.61 -13.93 -6.63
CA LEU A 691 3.48 -13.25 -5.99
C LEU A 691 3.89 -12.67 -4.62
N PRO A 692 3.72 -11.36 -4.39
CA PRO A 692 4.03 -10.76 -3.08
C PRO A 692 2.86 -10.85 -2.10
N GLN A 693 1.74 -11.44 -2.50
CA GLN A 693 0.53 -11.59 -1.70
C GLN A 693 -0.27 -12.82 -2.14
N THR A 694 -1.08 -13.35 -1.25
CA THR A 694 -1.89 -14.55 -1.49
C THR A 694 -3.06 -14.23 -2.44
N TRP A 695 -3.26 -15.07 -3.44
CA TRP A 695 -4.47 -15.02 -4.28
C TRP A 695 -5.47 -16.03 -3.73
N TYR A 696 -6.52 -15.50 -3.12
CA TYR A 696 -7.63 -16.26 -2.53
C TYR A 696 -8.56 -16.80 -3.62
N ARG A 697 -9.34 -17.83 -3.28
CA ARG A 697 -10.38 -18.38 -4.15
C ARG A 697 -11.65 -17.57 -4.06
N GLY A 698 -12.47 -17.62 -5.10
CA GLY A 698 -13.74 -16.90 -5.13
C GLY A 698 -14.78 -17.37 -4.10
N ASP A 699 -14.66 -18.61 -3.61
CA ASP A 699 -15.51 -19.20 -2.58
C ASP A 699 -14.93 -19.09 -1.15
N ASP A 700 -13.76 -18.46 -0.99
CA ASP A 700 -13.20 -18.19 0.33
C ASP A 700 -14.05 -17.14 1.08
N GLU A 701 -14.45 -17.48 2.31
CA GLU A 701 -15.05 -16.51 3.22
C GLU A 701 -13.95 -15.60 3.80
N LEU A 702 -13.73 -14.47 3.13
CA LEU A 702 -12.77 -13.47 3.60
C LEU A 702 -13.28 -12.79 4.88
N PRO A 703 -12.43 -12.60 5.90
CA PRO A 703 -12.81 -11.85 7.10
C PRO A 703 -13.30 -10.44 6.81
N GLY A 704 -13.91 -9.78 7.81
CA GLY A 704 -14.35 -8.39 7.67
C GLY A 704 -13.19 -7.44 7.35
N ARG A 705 -13.45 -6.38 6.55
CA ARG A 705 -12.40 -5.42 6.13
C ARG A 705 -11.70 -4.71 7.29
N LEU A 706 -12.41 -4.50 8.40
CA LEU A 706 -11.88 -3.87 9.61
C LEU A 706 -11.38 -4.89 10.65
N ASP A 707 -11.33 -6.18 10.33
CA ASP A 707 -10.74 -7.18 11.21
C ASP A 707 -9.22 -7.24 11.00
N TYR A 708 -8.50 -6.48 11.83
CA TYR A 708 -7.04 -6.36 11.81
C TYR A 708 -6.32 -7.45 12.62
N ASP A 709 -7.01 -8.32 13.36
CA ASP A 709 -6.35 -9.44 14.02
C ASP A 709 -6.08 -10.56 13.02
N ILE A 710 -4.97 -10.45 12.28
CA ILE A 710 -4.57 -11.43 11.27
C ILE A 710 -4.47 -12.86 11.81
N ILE A 711 -4.23 -13.03 13.11
CA ILE A 711 -4.09 -14.32 13.78
C ILE A 711 -5.45 -14.98 13.89
N LYS A 712 -6.39 -14.29 14.55
CA LYS A 712 -7.73 -14.83 14.80
C LYS A 712 -8.54 -14.91 13.51
N ALA A 713 -8.55 -13.82 12.74
CA ALA A 713 -9.24 -13.71 11.46
C ALA A 713 -8.74 -14.73 10.43
N GLY A 714 -7.45 -15.12 10.49
CA GLY A 714 -6.86 -16.03 9.52
C GLY A 714 -6.51 -15.35 8.20
N TRP A 715 -5.92 -14.16 8.29
CA TRP A 715 -5.42 -13.42 7.13
C TRP A 715 -4.02 -13.88 6.71
N THR A 716 -3.67 -13.60 5.46
CA THR A 716 -2.35 -13.84 4.83
C THR A 716 -1.96 -15.32 4.78
N TYR A 717 -0.87 -15.63 4.08
CA TYR A 717 -0.30 -16.99 4.10
C TYR A 717 0.08 -17.48 5.51
N GLN A 718 0.27 -16.56 6.48
CA GLN A 718 0.69 -16.92 7.84
C GLN A 718 -0.43 -17.62 8.63
N TYR A 719 -1.70 -17.21 8.46
CA TYR A 719 -2.81 -17.69 9.27
C TYR A 719 -4.03 -18.17 8.47
N HIS A 720 -4.06 -17.94 7.14
CA HIS A 720 -5.12 -18.45 6.29
C HIS A 720 -5.21 -19.98 6.33
N ARG A 721 -6.43 -20.48 6.52
CA ARG A 721 -6.69 -21.88 6.86
C ARG A 721 -7.05 -22.72 5.64
N ALA A 722 -7.64 -22.10 4.60
CA ALA A 722 -7.95 -22.76 3.34
C ALA A 722 -6.73 -22.77 2.40
N ALA A 723 -6.84 -23.54 1.31
CA ALA A 723 -5.79 -23.60 0.31
C ALA A 723 -5.98 -22.47 -0.70
N PRO A 724 -4.99 -21.59 -0.90
CA PRO A 724 -5.13 -20.47 -1.83
C PRO A 724 -5.26 -20.93 -3.28
N LEU A 725 -5.76 -20.04 -4.15
CA LEU A 725 -5.71 -20.24 -5.60
C LEU A 725 -4.24 -20.30 -6.05
N TYR A 726 -3.51 -19.23 -5.73
CA TYR A 726 -2.04 -19.15 -5.84
C TYR A 726 -1.45 -18.61 -4.53
N ALA A 727 -0.45 -19.31 -4.01
CA ALA A 727 0.12 -18.98 -2.71
C ALA A 727 1.06 -17.77 -2.77
N PHE A 728 1.29 -17.12 -1.63
CA PHE A 728 2.40 -16.20 -1.45
C PHE A 728 3.72 -16.80 -1.96
N GLY A 729 4.49 -15.99 -2.68
CA GLY A 729 5.74 -16.39 -3.31
C GLY A 729 5.59 -17.24 -4.59
N HIS A 730 4.37 -17.58 -5.03
CA HIS A 730 4.16 -18.41 -6.23
C HIS A 730 4.57 -17.70 -7.52
N GLY A 731 5.22 -18.42 -8.43
CA GLY A 731 5.55 -17.97 -9.78
C GLY A 731 6.43 -19.02 -10.48
N LEU A 732 6.06 -19.36 -11.71
CA LEU A 732 6.74 -20.37 -12.52
C LEU A 732 7.89 -19.75 -13.32
N SER A 733 8.84 -20.59 -13.74
CA SER A 733 9.92 -20.26 -14.68
C SER A 733 9.77 -21.09 -15.95
N TYR A 734 10.39 -20.68 -17.06
CA TYR A 734 10.51 -21.51 -18.26
C TYR A 734 11.61 -22.58 -18.16
N THR A 735 12.38 -22.58 -17.06
CA THR A 735 13.32 -23.65 -16.76
C THR A 735 12.95 -24.34 -15.44
N ASP A 736 13.50 -25.54 -15.25
CA ASP A 736 13.29 -26.33 -14.04
C ASP A 736 14.41 -26.06 -13.03
N PHE A 737 14.04 -25.73 -11.79
CA PHE A 737 14.96 -25.51 -10.69
C PHE A 737 14.74 -26.54 -9.62
N ALA A 738 15.82 -27.22 -9.23
CA ALA A 738 15.82 -28.10 -8.08
C ALA A 738 16.54 -27.46 -6.91
N LEU A 739 15.89 -27.52 -5.74
CA LEU A 739 16.49 -27.18 -4.46
C LEU A 739 16.90 -28.47 -3.76
N THR A 740 18.15 -28.54 -3.31
CA THR A 740 18.70 -29.67 -2.56
C THR A 740 19.56 -29.19 -1.39
N ASP A 741 19.96 -30.14 -0.54
CA ASP A 741 21.02 -29.96 0.45
C ASP A 741 20.80 -28.78 1.42
N LEU A 742 19.55 -28.61 1.90
CA LEU A 742 19.28 -27.70 3.02
C LEU A 742 20.07 -28.17 4.24
N ALA A 743 21.08 -27.39 4.62
CA ALA A 743 21.94 -27.66 5.75
C ALA A 743 21.92 -26.48 6.73
N LEU A 744 21.78 -26.78 8.02
CA LEU A 744 21.95 -25.81 9.09
C LEU A 744 23.37 -25.91 9.64
N SER A 745 24.03 -24.77 9.90
CA SER A 745 25.36 -24.77 10.52
C SER A 745 25.39 -25.55 11.84
N HIS A 746 24.30 -25.47 12.61
CA HIS A 746 24.01 -26.31 13.78
C HIS A 746 22.50 -26.60 13.88
N ILE A 747 22.14 -27.76 14.42
CA ILE A 747 20.72 -28.18 14.62
C ILE A 747 20.16 -27.82 16.00
N ARG A 748 20.98 -27.19 16.86
CA ARG A 748 20.59 -26.68 18.18
C ARG A 748 21.14 -25.28 18.36
N THR A 749 20.34 -24.38 18.93
CA THR A 749 20.72 -22.99 19.20
C THR A 749 20.08 -22.51 20.51
N PRO A 750 20.72 -21.63 21.30
CA PRO A 750 20.01 -20.90 22.34
C PRO A 750 18.99 -19.92 21.73
N GLN A 751 18.06 -19.42 22.55
CA GLN A 751 17.01 -18.45 22.17
C GLN A 751 17.54 -17.17 21.51
N ASP A 752 18.77 -16.75 21.82
CA ASP A 752 19.47 -15.58 21.27
C ASP A 752 20.58 -15.94 20.27
N GLY A 753 20.71 -17.22 19.92
CA GLY A 753 21.77 -17.70 19.05
C GLY A 753 21.55 -17.36 17.59
N THR A 754 22.63 -17.49 16.82
CA THR A 754 22.64 -17.31 15.37
C THR A 754 23.06 -18.59 14.68
N LEU A 755 22.48 -18.83 13.51
CA LEU A 755 22.84 -19.94 12.63
C LEU A 755 22.80 -19.50 11.16
N THR A 756 23.28 -20.37 10.29
CA THR A 756 23.18 -20.17 8.84
C THR A 756 22.48 -21.38 8.24
N ALA A 757 21.45 -21.12 7.43
CA ALA A 757 20.86 -22.11 6.55
C ALA A 757 21.50 -21.97 5.16
N THR A 758 21.93 -23.09 4.57
CA THR A 758 22.51 -23.13 3.23
C THR A 758 21.67 -24.04 2.36
N VAL A 759 21.33 -23.60 1.15
CA VAL A 759 20.54 -24.36 0.17
C VAL A 759 21.27 -24.38 -1.16
N THR A 760 21.35 -25.54 -1.80
CA THR A 760 21.84 -25.65 -3.17
C THR A 760 20.67 -25.52 -4.13
N VAL A 761 20.81 -24.63 -5.12
CA VAL A 761 19.87 -24.48 -6.23
C VAL A 761 20.56 -24.84 -7.54
N THR A 762 19.93 -25.70 -8.32
CA THR A 762 20.42 -26.16 -9.63
C THR A 762 19.39 -25.85 -10.70
N ASN A 763 19.79 -25.17 -11.76
CA ASN A 763 19.01 -25.09 -12.98
C ASN A 763 19.17 -26.41 -13.74
N ARG A 764 18.14 -27.27 -13.73
CA ARG A 764 18.13 -28.58 -14.39
C ARG A 764 17.60 -28.54 -15.82
N GLY A 765 16.99 -27.42 -16.23
CA GLY A 765 16.46 -27.29 -17.57
C GLY A 765 17.52 -26.98 -18.62
N ALA A 766 17.05 -26.76 -19.84
CA ALA A 766 17.87 -26.58 -21.03
C ALA A 766 18.16 -25.11 -21.36
N ARG A 767 17.72 -24.16 -20.51
CA ARG A 767 17.88 -22.73 -20.72
C ARG A 767 18.27 -22.01 -19.44
N ASP A 768 18.90 -20.86 -19.60
CA ASP A 768 19.16 -19.94 -18.50
C ASP A 768 17.84 -19.45 -17.90
N GLY A 769 17.83 -19.21 -16.60
CA GLY A 769 16.65 -18.70 -15.90
C GLY A 769 17.02 -18.04 -14.58
N THR A 770 16.01 -17.47 -13.93
CA THR A 770 16.15 -16.83 -12.62
C THR A 770 15.21 -17.48 -11.62
N GLU A 771 15.72 -17.77 -10.43
CA GLU A 771 14.94 -18.34 -9.33
C GLU A 771 15.04 -17.48 -8.07
N THR A 772 13.95 -17.39 -7.33
CA THR A 772 13.87 -16.76 -6.02
C THR A 772 13.65 -17.85 -4.98
N VAL A 773 14.73 -18.24 -4.29
CA VAL A 773 14.67 -19.21 -3.20
C VAL A 773 14.18 -18.52 -1.94
N GLN A 774 13.13 -19.07 -1.33
CA GLN A 774 12.48 -18.55 -0.14
C GLN A 774 12.72 -19.48 1.04
N LEU A 775 13.10 -18.92 2.17
CA LEU A 775 13.35 -19.63 3.42
C LEU A 775 12.27 -19.26 4.43
N TYR A 776 11.60 -20.27 4.97
CA TYR A 776 10.52 -20.12 5.94
C TYR A 776 10.89 -20.81 7.25
N VAL A 777 10.25 -20.37 8.33
CA VAL A 777 10.32 -21.01 9.65
C VAL A 777 8.92 -21.25 10.19
N ARG A 778 8.76 -22.31 10.99
CA ARG A 778 7.56 -22.53 11.81
C ARG A 778 7.89 -23.30 13.07
N ALA A 779 7.10 -23.07 14.12
CA ALA A 779 7.14 -23.90 15.32
C ALA A 779 6.43 -25.24 15.04
N VAL A 780 7.02 -26.37 15.47
CA VAL A 780 6.40 -27.71 15.28
C VAL A 780 5.23 -27.91 16.24
N ALA A 781 5.38 -27.43 17.47
CA ALA A 781 4.36 -27.51 18.52
C ALA A 781 4.52 -26.32 19.49
N ALA A 782 4.04 -25.15 19.09
CA ALA A 782 3.94 -24.02 20.01
C ALA A 782 2.86 -24.30 21.06
N THR A 783 3.14 -23.98 22.32
CA THR A 783 2.22 -24.27 23.43
C THR A 783 1.74 -23.00 24.14
N GLY A 784 2.50 -21.90 24.08
CA GLY A 784 2.09 -20.63 24.69
C GLY A 784 1.17 -19.78 23.80
N TYR A 785 1.25 -19.91 22.48
CA TYR A 785 0.60 -19.00 21.52
C TYR A 785 0.11 -19.69 20.25
N GLU A 786 -0.76 -19.03 19.48
CA GLU A 786 -1.14 -19.47 18.13
C GLU A 786 -0.03 -19.09 17.13
N ALA A 787 0.82 -20.07 16.80
CA ALA A 787 1.93 -19.85 15.88
C ALA A 787 1.46 -19.71 14.42
N PRO A 788 2.15 -18.88 13.61
CA PRO A 788 1.89 -18.83 12.18
C PRO A 788 2.21 -20.19 11.55
N ARG A 789 1.47 -20.54 10.49
CA ARG A 789 1.68 -21.77 9.70
C ARG A 789 3.06 -21.79 9.07
N LEU A 790 3.49 -20.62 8.58
CA LEU A 790 4.78 -20.32 8.00
C LEU A 790 5.09 -18.85 8.27
N ARG A 791 6.38 -18.53 8.42
CA ARG A 791 6.88 -17.16 8.43
C ARG A 791 8.11 -17.08 7.54
N LEU A 792 8.15 -16.12 6.62
CA LEU A 792 9.33 -15.85 5.80
C LEU A 792 10.48 -15.41 6.72
N ALA A 793 11.62 -16.08 6.58
CA ALA A 793 12.85 -15.79 7.32
C ALA A 793 13.96 -15.23 6.42
N GLY A 794 13.80 -15.32 5.11
CA GLY A 794 14.69 -14.69 4.13
C GLY A 794 14.44 -15.18 2.71
N TYR A 795 14.99 -14.47 1.73
CA TYR A 795 14.92 -14.85 0.32
C TYR A 795 16.21 -14.47 -0.40
N ARG A 796 16.50 -15.17 -1.51
CA ARG A 796 17.62 -14.85 -2.40
C ARG A 796 17.21 -15.11 -3.84
N LYS A 797 17.44 -14.12 -4.70
CA LYS A 797 17.25 -14.22 -6.14
C LYS A 797 18.58 -14.58 -6.80
N VAL A 798 18.57 -15.51 -7.75
CA VAL A 798 19.78 -15.94 -8.46
C VAL A 798 19.46 -16.28 -9.91
N ARG A 799 20.30 -15.79 -10.82
CA ARG A 799 20.30 -16.19 -12.23
C ARG A 799 21.30 -17.31 -12.45
N LEU A 800 20.87 -18.39 -13.07
CA LEU A 800 21.72 -19.55 -13.36
C LEU A 800 21.64 -19.94 -14.83
N ALA A 801 22.81 -20.21 -15.41
CA ALA A 801 22.90 -20.85 -16.72
C ALA A 801 22.32 -22.27 -16.68
N ALA A 802 21.91 -22.80 -17.83
CA ALA A 802 21.45 -24.19 -17.93
C ALA A 802 22.48 -25.18 -17.35
N GLY A 803 22.04 -26.07 -16.45
CA GLY A 803 22.90 -27.04 -15.77
C GLY A 803 23.76 -26.48 -14.63
N ALA A 804 23.79 -25.16 -14.42
CA ALA A 804 24.58 -24.55 -13.36
C ALA A 804 23.92 -24.71 -11.98
N SER A 805 24.74 -24.68 -10.93
CA SER A 805 24.30 -24.70 -9.54
C SER A 805 24.93 -23.57 -8.74
N ALA A 806 24.22 -23.09 -7.72
CA ALA A 806 24.73 -22.15 -6.73
C ALA A 806 24.33 -22.59 -5.32
N SER A 807 25.18 -22.25 -4.36
CA SER A 807 24.91 -22.45 -2.93
C SER A 807 24.51 -21.11 -2.32
N LEU A 808 23.29 -21.00 -1.83
CA LEU A 808 22.73 -19.79 -1.23
C LEU A 808 22.77 -19.90 0.29
N SER A 809 23.21 -18.84 0.97
CA SER A 809 23.32 -18.81 2.43
C SER A 809 22.42 -17.74 3.04
N PHE A 810 21.74 -18.11 4.11
CA PHE A 810 20.76 -17.30 4.82
C PHE A 810 21.18 -17.21 6.30
N PRO A 811 21.64 -16.04 6.76
CA PRO A 811 21.86 -15.82 8.18
C PRO A 811 20.51 -15.79 8.90
N LEU A 812 20.44 -16.48 10.05
CA LEU A 812 19.26 -16.54 10.89
C LEU A 812 19.64 -16.21 12.32
N ALA A 813 19.15 -15.10 12.85
CA ALA A 813 19.14 -14.85 14.28
C ALA A 813 17.85 -15.41 14.87
N ALA A 814 17.95 -16.32 15.85
CA ALA A 814 16.75 -16.93 16.46
C ALA A 814 15.82 -15.88 17.07
N ALA A 815 16.40 -14.85 17.70
CA ALA A 815 15.68 -13.72 18.29
C ALA A 815 14.93 -12.82 17.29
N GLU A 816 15.19 -12.97 15.99
CA GLU A 816 14.48 -12.23 14.93
C GLU A 816 13.56 -13.17 14.15
N ALA A 817 14.10 -14.28 13.65
CA ALA A 817 13.38 -15.21 12.78
C ALA A 817 12.28 -15.99 13.52
N LEU A 818 12.51 -16.36 14.78
CA LEU A 818 11.63 -17.25 15.56
C LEU A 818 10.83 -16.53 16.64
N ALA A 819 11.13 -15.26 16.90
CA ALA A 819 10.54 -14.53 18.01
C ALA A 819 9.06 -14.21 17.77
N HIS A 820 8.26 -14.32 18.83
CA HIS A 820 6.90 -13.83 18.87
C HIS A 820 6.80 -12.75 19.95
N TRP A 821 5.82 -11.86 19.84
CA TRP A 821 5.51 -10.90 20.87
C TRP A 821 4.73 -11.58 22.00
N SER A 822 5.38 -11.73 23.15
CA SER A 822 4.77 -12.26 24.36
C SER A 822 4.00 -11.15 25.07
N VAL A 823 2.67 -11.22 25.00
CA VAL A 823 1.77 -10.33 25.76
C VAL A 823 1.88 -10.53 27.28
N ALA A 824 2.46 -11.64 27.74
CA ALA A 824 2.70 -11.86 29.16
C ALA A 824 3.86 -11.02 29.71
N SER A 825 4.90 -10.80 28.90
CA SER A 825 6.09 -10.03 29.29
C SER A 825 6.14 -8.63 28.68
N GLY A 826 5.32 -8.34 27.67
CA GLY A 826 5.38 -7.08 26.92
C GLY A 826 6.68 -6.95 26.12
N SER A 827 7.19 -8.07 25.57
CA SER A 827 8.45 -8.10 24.83
C SER A 827 8.46 -9.25 23.81
N PHE A 828 9.36 -9.17 22.82
CA PHE A 828 9.68 -10.32 21.98
C PHE A 828 10.31 -11.45 22.81
N ALA A 829 9.94 -12.70 22.50
CA ALA A 829 10.46 -13.90 23.11
C ALA A 829 10.52 -15.05 22.08
N VAL A 830 11.44 -15.99 22.28
CA VAL A 830 11.54 -17.22 21.48
C VAL A 830 11.18 -18.39 22.40
N GLU A 831 10.18 -19.23 22.06
CA GLU A 831 9.91 -20.42 22.88
C GLU A 831 10.99 -21.48 22.66
N ALA A 832 11.43 -22.15 23.73
CA ALA A 832 12.26 -23.34 23.59
C ALA A 832 11.42 -24.49 22.99
N GLY A 833 12.02 -25.29 22.11
CA GLY A 833 11.31 -26.37 21.43
C GLY A 833 11.82 -26.65 20.02
N ALA A 834 11.09 -27.49 19.31
CA ALA A 834 11.40 -27.85 17.93
C ALA A 834 10.75 -26.86 16.93
N TYR A 835 11.56 -26.41 15.99
CA TYR A 835 11.19 -25.59 14.85
C TYR A 835 11.60 -26.32 13.57
N GLU A 836 10.93 -25.98 12.47
CA GLU A 836 11.36 -26.35 11.14
C GLU A 836 11.87 -25.11 10.40
N VAL A 837 13.02 -25.25 9.75
CA VAL A 837 13.51 -24.36 8.72
C VAL A 837 13.18 -25.02 7.38
N LEU A 838 12.39 -24.35 6.55
CA LEU A 838 11.91 -24.87 5.27
C LEU A 838 12.46 -24.02 4.14
N ALA A 839 12.85 -24.65 3.02
CA ALA A 839 13.29 -23.92 1.83
C ALA A 839 12.48 -24.37 0.63
N GLY A 840 12.12 -23.41 -0.21
CA GLY A 840 11.28 -23.65 -1.36
C GLY A 840 11.17 -22.48 -2.32
N ARG A 841 10.16 -22.58 -3.18
CA ARG A 841 9.90 -21.63 -4.27
C ARG A 841 8.63 -20.81 -4.05
N SER A 842 7.80 -21.22 -3.09
CA SER A 842 6.61 -20.50 -2.62
C SER A 842 6.18 -21.03 -1.25
N ALA A 843 5.22 -20.37 -0.60
CA ALA A 843 4.61 -20.87 0.64
C ALA A 843 3.85 -22.22 0.47
N ALA A 844 3.61 -22.66 -0.77
CA ALA A 844 2.98 -23.95 -1.08
C ALA A 844 3.95 -25.00 -1.67
N ASP A 845 5.16 -24.60 -2.06
CA ASP A 845 6.19 -25.48 -2.64
C ASP A 845 7.48 -25.42 -1.80
N LEU A 846 7.51 -26.26 -0.76
CA LEU A 846 8.57 -26.35 0.26
C LEU A 846 9.19 -27.76 0.29
N PRO A 847 10.00 -28.13 -0.72
CA PRO A 847 10.52 -29.49 -0.85
C PRO A 847 11.58 -29.85 0.21
N LEU A 848 12.18 -28.85 0.87
CA LEU A 848 13.23 -29.06 1.87
C LEU A 848 12.75 -28.62 3.26
N SER A 849 13.05 -29.44 4.27
CA SER A 849 12.85 -29.12 5.69
C SER A 849 14.04 -29.63 6.50
N ALA A 850 14.46 -28.84 7.49
CA ALA A 850 15.45 -29.20 8.49
C ALA A 850 14.93 -28.83 9.88
N THR A 851 15.10 -29.72 10.86
CA THR A 851 14.70 -29.48 12.24
C THR A 851 15.76 -28.69 12.99
N LEU A 852 15.33 -27.63 13.68
CA LEU A 852 16.13 -26.84 14.62
C LEU A 852 15.53 -26.99 16.01
N THR A 853 16.36 -27.29 17.01
CA THR A 853 15.93 -27.26 18.42
C THR A 853 16.43 -25.97 19.07
N VAL A 854 15.51 -25.16 19.59
CA VAL A 854 15.85 -24.00 20.40
C VAL A 854 15.89 -24.41 21.86
N ASP A 855 17.03 -24.16 22.49
CA ASP A 855 17.25 -24.39 23.92
C ASP A 855 17.00 -23.10 24.71
N GLY A 856 16.35 -23.22 25.86
CA GLY A 856 16.13 -22.09 26.75
C GLY A 856 15.12 -22.40 27.85
N PRO A 857 14.99 -21.52 28.84
CA PRO A 857 13.92 -21.62 29.82
C PRO A 857 12.54 -21.46 29.16
N ALA A 858 11.54 -22.11 29.75
CA ALA A 858 10.15 -21.84 29.43
C ALA A 858 9.79 -20.38 29.82
N PRO A 859 8.81 -19.76 29.16
CA PRO A 859 8.30 -18.45 29.55
C PRO A 859 7.85 -18.43 31.00
N ALA A 860 8.18 -17.37 31.73
CA ALA A 860 7.70 -17.17 33.09
C ALA A 860 6.20 -16.78 33.09
N PRO A 861 5.39 -17.27 34.06
CA PRO A 861 4.01 -16.85 34.19
C PRO A 861 3.90 -15.39 34.66
N ARG A 862 2.76 -14.75 34.38
CA ARG A 862 2.44 -13.41 34.89
C ARG A 862 2.38 -13.44 36.42
N GLY A 863 3.11 -12.54 37.08
CA GLY A 863 3.32 -12.52 38.54
C GLY A 863 2.15 -11.95 39.35
N LEU A 864 2.08 -12.32 40.64
CA LEU A 864 1.16 -11.69 41.61
C LEU A 864 1.58 -10.21 41.82
N GLY A 865 0.60 -9.31 41.89
CA GLY A 865 0.82 -7.86 42.09
C GLY A 865 1.21 -7.10 40.83
N ALA A 866 1.53 -7.78 39.72
CA ALA A 866 1.79 -7.12 38.44
C ALA A 866 0.48 -6.54 37.86
N VAL A 867 0.56 -5.32 37.33
CA VAL A 867 -0.54 -4.74 36.55
C VAL A 867 -0.53 -5.39 35.17
N VAL A 868 -1.63 -6.06 34.83
CA VAL A 868 -1.87 -6.67 33.52
C VAL A 868 -2.78 -5.74 32.73
N ARG A 869 -2.35 -5.29 31.55
CA ARG A 869 -3.23 -4.51 30.66
C ARG A 869 -4.30 -5.43 30.11
N ALA A 870 -5.52 -4.92 29.97
CA ALA A 870 -6.62 -5.72 29.45
C ALA A 870 -6.35 -6.17 28.00
N VAL A 871 -5.72 -5.31 27.19
CA VAL A 871 -5.32 -5.59 25.80
C VAL A 871 -4.23 -6.66 25.65
N ASP A 872 -3.52 -7.03 26.72
CA ASP A 872 -2.47 -8.06 26.70
C ASP A 872 -3.04 -9.49 26.86
N PHE A 873 -4.20 -9.73 26.24
CA PHE A 873 -4.87 -11.04 26.22
C PHE A 873 -4.19 -12.01 25.25
N ASP A 874 -4.27 -13.30 25.59
CA ASP A 874 -3.79 -14.39 24.75
C ASP A 874 -4.86 -14.80 23.71
N ASP A 875 -6.14 -14.71 24.06
CA ASP A 875 -7.30 -14.90 23.16
C ASP A 875 -8.53 -14.13 23.68
N TYR A 876 -9.55 -13.97 22.85
CA TYR A 876 -10.76 -13.20 23.17
C TYR A 876 -12.00 -13.64 22.40
N ALA A 877 -13.17 -13.18 22.81
CA ALA A 877 -14.41 -13.27 22.03
C ALA A 877 -15.24 -12.00 22.24
N ASP A 878 -15.82 -11.47 21.17
CA ASP A 878 -16.73 -10.32 21.16
C ASP A 878 -16.14 -9.06 21.82
N ILE A 879 -14.83 -8.82 21.66
CA ILE A 879 -14.14 -7.63 22.19
C ILE A 879 -13.89 -6.61 21.09
N GLU A 880 -14.06 -5.34 21.43
CA GLU A 880 -13.56 -4.18 20.69
C GLU A 880 -12.36 -3.55 21.44
N LEU A 881 -11.32 -3.15 20.72
CA LEU A 881 -10.16 -2.44 21.28
C LEU A 881 -10.41 -0.93 21.21
N VAL A 882 -10.34 -0.25 22.34
CA VAL A 882 -10.75 1.16 22.48
C VAL A 882 -9.75 1.96 23.33
N ASP A 883 -9.76 3.29 23.17
CA ASP A 883 -8.92 4.24 23.92
C ASP A 883 -7.41 3.92 23.94
N GLY A 884 -6.90 3.25 22.90
CA GLY A 884 -5.51 2.80 22.70
C GLY A 884 -5.19 1.47 23.40
N ASP A 885 -5.43 1.40 24.72
CA ASP A 885 -4.99 0.30 25.59
C ASP A 885 -6.13 -0.34 26.40
N ALA A 886 -7.39 -0.03 26.10
CA ALA A 886 -8.55 -0.59 26.78
C ALA A 886 -9.36 -1.52 25.87
N VAL A 887 -10.25 -2.27 26.49
CA VAL A 887 -11.15 -3.21 25.81
C VAL A 887 -12.59 -2.98 26.25
N ALA A 888 -13.53 -3.18 25.33
CA ALA A 888 -14.96 -3.08 25.58
C ALA A 888 -15.71 -4.28 24.97
N PRO A 889 -16.87 -4.68 25.50
CA PRO A 889 -17.74 -5.64 24.84
C PRO A 889 -18.33 -5.07 23.54
N SER A 890 -18.17 -5.80 22.43
CA SER A 890 -18.85 -5.54 21.15
C SER A 890 -20.23 -6.24 21.07
N ALA A 891 -20.54 -7.11 22.04
CA ALA A 891 -21.81 -7.79 22.20
C ALA A 891 -22.30 -7.71 23.67
N ALA A 892 -23.43 -8.34 23.99
CA ALA A 892 -24.01 -8.33 25.35
C ALA A 892 -23.07 -8.88 26.43
N SER A 893 -22.15 -9.76 26.04
CA SER A 893 -21.03 -10.22 26.84
C SER A 893 -19.81 -10.43 25.97
N ALA A 894 -18.63 -10.23 26.54
CA ALA A 894 -17.36 -10.46 25.88
C ALA A 894 -16.39 -11.18 26.81
N THR A 895 -15.39 -11.85 26.24
CA THR A 895 -14.47 -12.71 26.99
C THR A 895 -13.03 -12.41 26.64
N LEU A 896 -12.15 -12.38 27.63
CA LEU A 896 -10.70 -12.29 27.50
C LEU A 896 -10.05 -13.48 28.18
N HIS A 897 -9.02 -14.05 27.57
CA HIS A 897 -8.27 -15.20 28.08
C HIS A 897 -6.80 -14.86 28.32
N TYR A 898 -6.28 -15.29 29.48
CA TYR A 898 -4.88 -15.15 29.89
C TYR A 898 -4.34 -16.52 30.34
N ARG A 899 -3.45 -17.14 29.57
CA ARG A 899 -3.07 -18.58 29.68
C ARG A 899 -2.14 -18.93 30.84
N ALA A 900 -1.41 -17.96 31.40
CA ALA A 900 -0.38 -18.24 32.42
C ALA A 900 -0.29 -17.10 33.46
N LEU A 901 -1.10 -17.17 34.51
CA LEU A 901 -1.08 -16.21 35.62
C LEU A 901 -0.94 -16.94 36.96
N THR A 902 0.02 -16.54 37.80
CA THR A 902 0.13 -17.12 39.15
C THR A 902 -0.89 -16.50 40.10
N LEU A 903 -1.76 -17.36 40.64
CA LEU A 903 -2.75 -16.99 41.65
C LEU A 903 -2.33 -17.37 43.07
N THR A 904 -1.14 -17.94 43.24
CA THR A 904 -0.60 -18.30 44.55
C THR A 904 -0.55 -17.07 45.47
N GLY A 905 -1.38 -17.09 46.52
CA GLY A 905 -1.45 -16.01 47.50
C GLY A 905 -2.42 -14.88 47.15
N ALA A 906 -3.15 -14.94 46.02
CA ALA A 906 -4.12 -13.91 45.66
C ALA A 906 -5.36 -13.92 46.60
N ARG A 907 -5.71 -12.74 47.12
CA ARG A 907 -6.83 -12.47 48.05
C ARG A 907 -7.79 -11.40 47.56
N SER A 908 -7.35 -10.51 46.68
CA SER A 908 -8.22 -9.53 46.02
C SER A 908 -7.90 -9.40 44.53
N PHE A 909 -8.91 -8.98 43.78
CA PHE A 909 -8.80 -8.58 42.38
C PHE A 909 -9.17 -7.11 42.27
N THR A 910 -8.32 -6.36 41.60
CA THR A 910 -8.46 -4.92 41.41
C THR A 910 -8.38 -4.62 39.92
N ALA A 911 -9.33 -3.86 39.39
CA ALA A 911 -9.38 -3.48 37.98
C ALA A 911 -9.63 -1.98 37.79
N GLU A 912 -9.01 -1.41 36.76
CA GLU A 912 -9.29 -0.07 36.26
C GLU A 912 -10.35 -0.16 35.16
N VAL A 913 -11.52 0.40 35.45
CA VAL A 913 -12.75 0.23 34.65
C VAL A 913 -13.45 1.56 34.43
N SER A 914 -14.28 1.61 33.39
CA SER A 914 -15.22 2.71 33.14
C SER A 914 -16.55 2.18 32.62
N SER A 915 -17.62 2.96 32.80
CA SER A 915 -18.94 2.64 32.26
C SER A 915 -19.76 3.92 32.09
N ARG A 916 -20.46 4.06 30.96
CA ARG A 916 -21.28 5.25 30.65
C ARG A 916 -22.71 5.17 31.17
N THR A 917 -23.21 3.97 31.46
CA THR A 917 -24.63 3.75 31.78
C THR A 917 -24.79 3.02 33.11
N SER A 918 -25.94 3.24 33.76
CA SER A 918 -26.33 2.54 34.99
C SER A 918 -27.26 1.36 34.76
N ALA A 919 -27.68 1.13 33.52
CA ALA A 919 -28.63 0.09 33.14
C ALA A 919 -28.40 -0.39 31.69
N PRO A 920 -28.30 -1.71 31.44
CA PRO A 920 -28.20 -2.78 32.45
C PRO A 920 -26.90 -2.68 33.28
N PRO A 921 -26.86 -3.21 34.51
CA PRO A 921 -25.64 -3.20 35.33
C PRO A 921 -24.48 -3.87 34.59
N ALA A 922 -23.30 -3.27 34.68
CA ALA A 922 -22.09 -3.84 34.14
C ALA A 922 -21.34 -4.61 35.22
N ASP A 923 -20.95 -5.85 34.90
CA ASP A 923 -20.24 -6.75 35.82
C ASP A 923 -19.03 -7.36 35.13
N LEU A 924 -17.93 -7.48 35.86
CA LEU A 924 -16.71 -8.15 35.42
C LEU A 924 -16.52 -9.44 36.23
N GLU A 925 -16.71 -10.59 35.59
CA GLU A 925 -16.50 -11.89 36.22
C GLU A 925 -15.05 -12.36 36.01
N VAL A 926 -14.43 -12.90 37.05
CA VAL A 926 -13.07 -13.45 37.02
C VAL A 926 -13.12 -14.95 37.22
N TRP A 927 -12.66 -15.71 36.24
CA TRP A 927 -12.69 -17.18 36.26
C TRP A 927 -11.27 -17.76 36.23
N ALA A 928 -11.05 -18.87 36.92
CA ALA A 928 -9.88 -19.74 36.73
C ALA A 928 -10.37 -21.13 36.29
N GLY A 929 -10.11 -21.48 35.03
CA GLY A 929 -10.77 -22.62 34.37
C GLY A 929 -12.30 -22.55 34.51
N PRO A 930 -12.98 -23.60 35.00
CA PRO A 930 -14.44 -23.60 35.18
C PRO A 930 -14.92 -22.89 36.46
N THR A 931 -14.01 -22.37 37.30
CA THR A 931 -14.36 -21.84 38.62
C THR A 931 -14.48 -20.32 38.59
N LEU A 932 -15.64 -19.78 38.95
CA LEU A 932 -15.83 -18.34 39.19
C LEU A 932 -15.14 -17.97 40.51
N LEU A 933 -14.15 -17.08 40.45
CA LEU A 933 -13.41 -16.62 41.63
C LEU A 933 -14.12 -15.47 42.33
N THR A 934 -14.65 -14.53 41.55
CA THR A 934 -15.36 -13.34 42.03
C THR A 934 -16.08 -12.64 40.88
N THR A 935 -17.03 -11.78 41.23
CA THR A 935 -17.70 -10.84 40.32
C THR A 935 -17.46 -9.44 40.86
N LEU A 936 -16.98 -8.54 40.00
CA LEU A 936 -16.70 -7.15 40.31
C LEU A 936 -17.76 -6.26 39.64
N PRO A 937 -18.66 -5.62 40.40
CA PRO A 937 -19.59 -4.64 39.86
C PRO A 937 -18.84 -3.42 39.31
N VAL A 938 -19.17 -3.01 38.09
CA VAL A 938 -18.58 -1.83 37.44
C VAL A 938 -19.53 -0.64 37.57
N PRO A 939 -19.17 0.40 38.35
CA PRO A 939 -20.03 1.56 38.54
C PRO A 939 -19.99 2.47 37.29
N PRO A 940 -21.07 3.25 37.04
CA PRO A 940 -21.05 4.30 36.04
C PRO A 940 -20.03 5.38 36.42
N SER A 941 -18.99 5.53 35.62
CA SER A 941 -17.92 6.51 35.82
C SER A 941 -17.12 6.70 34.52
N ALA A 942 -16.30 7.75 34.48
CA ALA A 942 -15.11 7.75 33.63
C ALA A 942 -14.15 6.63 34.09
N TRP A 943 -12.84 6.85 34.21
CA TRP A 943 -11.95 5.81 34.73
C TRP A 943 -11.93 5.79 36.26
N THR A 944 -12.17 4.62 36.85
CA THR A 944 -12.06 4.38 38.30
C THR A 944 -11.41 3.03 38.58
N THR A 945 -10.84 2.88 39.77
CA THR A 945 -10.30 1.60 40.24
C THR A 945 -11.26 0.96 41.23
N VAL A 946 -11.68 -0.27 40.96
CA VAL A 946 -12.58 -1.04 41.84
C VAL A 946 -11.89 -2.33 42.26
N SER A 947 -12.12 -2.74 43.51
CA SER A 947 -11.53 -3.94 44.09
C SER A 947 -12.59 -4.82 44.73
N THR A 948 -12.40 -6.14 44.66
CA THR A 948 -13.27 -7.14 45.28
C THR A 948 -12.43 -8.24 45.92
N PRO A 949 -12.81 -8.78 47.09
CA PRO A 949 -12.17 -9.97 47.63
C PRO A 949 -12.42 -11.18 46.72
N LEU A 950 -11.50 -12.14 46.77
CA LEU A 950 -11.63 -13.41 46.07
C LEU A 950 -10.97 -14.55 46.84
N SER A 951 -11.30 -15.78 46.45
CA SER A 951 -10.61 -16.99 46.90
C SER A 951 -10.06 -17.72 45.68
N ALA A 952 -8.76 -17.55 45.40
CA ALA A 952 -8.13 -18.19 44.27
C ALA A 952 -7.44 -19.52 44.64
N PRO A 953 -7.45 -20.52 43.74
CA PRO A 953 -6.61 -21.70 43.88
C PRO A 953 -5.11 -21.33 43.76
N PRO A 954 -4.20 -21.93 44.55
CA PRO A 954 -2.77 -21.71 44.37
C PRO A 954 -2.29 -22.29 43.05
N GLY A 955 -1.18 -21.77 42.51
CA GLY A 955 -0.56 -22.23 41.25
C GLY A 955 -0.73 -21.26 40.08
N VAL A 956 -0.34 -21.74 38.89
CA VAL A 956 -0.49 -21.03 37.61
C VAL A 956 -1.76 -21.52 36.93
N HIS A 957 -2.62 -20.58 36.52
CA HIS A 957 -3.93 -20.88 35.94
C HIS A 957 -4.16 -20.08 34.67
N GLU A 958 -5.00 -20.62 33.78
CA GLU A 958 -5.68 -19.80 32.79
C GLU A 958 -6.75 -18.97 33.50
N VAL A 959 -6.66 -17.65 33.36
CA VAL A 959 -7.62 -16.69 33.88
C VAL A 959 -8.47 -16.20 32.73
N ARG A 960 -9.79 -16.23 32.91
CA ARG A 960 -10.76 -15.70 31.96
C ARG A 960 -11.54 -14.56 32.59
N LEU A 961 -11.58 -13.42 31.91
CA LEU A 961 -12.43 -12.30 32.28
C LEU A 961 -13.67 -12.31 31.40
N VAL A 962 -14.86 -12.23 31.99
CA VAL A 962 -16.13 -12.09 31.26
C VAL A 962 -16.72 -10.73 31.58
N LEU A 963 -16.81 -9.89 30.57
CA LEU A 963 -17.35 -8.53 30.65
C LEU A 963 -18.83 -8.60 30.25
N ARG A 964 -19.73 -8.12 31.09
CA ARG A 964 -21.17 -8.02 30.82
C ARG A 964 -21.65 -6.58 30.90
N GLY A 965 -22.57 -6.20 30.01
CA GLY A 965 -23.08 -4.83 29.96
C GLY A 965 -22.05 -3.83 29.42
N GLU A 966 -22.43 -2.56 29.38
CA GLU A 966 -21.57 -1.51 28.83
C GLU A 966 -20.48 -1.13 29.83
N GLN A 967 -19.25 -1.54 29.55
CA GLN A 967 -18.06 -1.22 30.34
C GLN A 967 -16.82 -1.17 29.46
N ARG A 968 -15.75 -0.56 29.98
CA ARG A 968 -14.41 -0.68 29.44
C ARG A 968 -13.46 -1.10 30.54
N VAL A 969 -12.47 -1.90 30.21
CA VAL A 969 -11.42 -2.35 31.13
C VAL A 969 -10.08 -1.94 30.57
N ARG A 970 -9.25 -1.25 31.34
CA ARG A 970 -7.89 -0.85 30.93
C ARG A 970 -6.84 -1.81 31.48
N SER A 971 -6.95 -2.16 32.75
CA SER A 971 -5.98 -3.02 33.42
C SER A 971 -6.57 -3.72 34.63
N PHE A 972 -5.90 -4.77 35.10
CA PHE A 972 -6.23 -5.45 36.34
C PHE A 972 -4.99 -6.00 37.04
N ARG A 973 -5.13 -6.36 38.31
CA ARG A 973 -4.10 -7.08 39.07
C ARG A 973 -4.72 -7.95 40.17
N PHE A 974 -3.98 -8.99 40.55
CA PHE A 974 -4.26 -9.82 41.72
C PHE A 974 -3.32 -9.42 42.87
N GLU A 975 -3.85 -9.22 44.07
CA GLU A 975 -3.09 -8.79 45.26
C GLU A 975 -3.26 -9.81 46.40
N GLY A 976 -2.29 -9.89 47.32
CA GLY A 976 -2.21 -10.94 48.35
C GLY A 976 -2.44 -10.50 49.79
#